data_AF-A0A2W4IX63-F1
#
_entry.id   AF-A0A2W4IX63-F1
#
_cell.length_a   1.000
_cell.length_b   1.000
_cell.length_c   1.000
_cell.angle_alpha   90.00
_cell.angle_beta   90.00
_cell.angle_gamma   90.00
#
_symmetry.space_group_name_H-M   'P 1'
#
loop_
_entity.id
_entity.type
_entity.pdbx_description
1 polymer ?
#
loop_
_entity_poly.entity_id
_entity_poly.type
_entity_poly.pdbx_seq_one_letter_code
_entity_poly.pdbx_strand_id
1 'polypeptide(L)'
;MVEGRRTLWLFWGSLAVFLLTAHAAVRSPDAEILFEACDALASRGTFALEPVSAWEGHGVETGRDGRTYSIFGPLVSIACAPLLALIDAIGPLAVFEALGGPPWPSHYVPDGLFQALDGEPPTDLLPHARRALVAWIFNGVVSALAVALFFRVARRFAADERAALSVTVVFALATPTWPYAGTFFAEPLATLLVLAAIERMGLPGAARGLRLAVAGLFAGLAAWAHITAVLFAPFFPFLASLEEGRFRPARALVFGTGLALGLGGLALYHYLLWGDPFETGRYSNYGRFVPPWRGLYGLLLSPGKGLFLHVPVALLGAWAFGEFWRKYRAMGAIFAGALLVRLVFIASRSDWHGGFCVGPRLLLQGMPLLLLPLVPWLDDRIGRRPRAVLAFAFVSLVSFGVQWLFVAGEPFRILHELRLDALAAFRAVFDNDEFYLDFATAPLAHLPFGPVGPYLLRNVRSPLLLWAFGVFSVLLLLGFPVKALLGKGEVPGVPWRERLAPFLLALATAALYVPTLGNDFINLDDPWYVHGSPFATEGWRGILLAFFESHLDAYYPVTHAIYTVVQTLFGTSALAHHAVQVGIFAAGVALLPWALAAFGIPRAVGFWIALLWAAHPMRVESVSWVGNLKDPAAFLGLVLAFGAYGAGWRKTSVAMLALALLAKSAFFPIAGLFVLLERRRAGWERAFVRALPHLAVAATVAAIGAYLHVFPAAAEGRTHPGGSLGAAIPSVLWLPWWYLGRNLTFRYPQALYTFEPVGWLDPRFLVALVAWGGALAVLWKLPREKRLAWGTGLAAWILPFLPVTGLVPLVHHVADRYDLLPSIPVWAGIVLAAREGARRLPRWAAPVAAGSALAVMAAVNLPRQLDYRDSVALWETELPREPNHATVRYLLGTAYANAGRWDDAIAQLETLYEMEPSVETAIHVARARLGKYDVPLEIRPRYAAHLARASDPVLVWLNLVQELVSAGERERAKSILADLPQERAEVVLHYAILDATEGRYEEALGRVDEALGLDATLAQAHLYRAFLLKNLGRDEELARLADVQLESSQHRALLAKERAMALLRLRRAEEALAATEVEVDERHWPILAAARAAALMLLGRTEEARLVAESGDGPGADRALLQAVLEQTR
;
A
#
# COMPACT_ATOMS: atom_id res chain seq x y z
N MET A 1 32.48 -9.28 -34.54
CA MET A 1 32.08 -7.88 -34.29
C MET A 1 30.71 -7.74 -33.62
N VAL A 2 29.64 -8.35 -34.15
CA VAL A 2 28.27 -8.23 -33.57
C VAL A 2 28.17 -8.81 -32.15
N GLU A 3 28.74 -10.00 -31.91
CA GLU A 3 28.80 -10.61 -30.57
C GLU A 3 29.54 -9.70 -29.57
N GLY A 4 30.68 -9.14 -29.97
CA GLY A 4 31.45 -8.19 -29.14
C GLY A 4 30.67 -6.92 -28.79
N ARG A 5 29.85 -6.39 -29.71
CA ARG A 5 28.95 -5.27 -29.41
C ARG A 5 27.90 -5.66 -28.38
N ARG A 6 27.25 -6.82 -28.53
CA ARG A 6 26.21 -7.30 -27.59
C ARG A 6 26.75 -7.57 -26.19
N THR A 7 27.93 -8.17 -26.09
CA THR A 7 28.63 -8.34 -24.81
C THR A 7 28.87 -6.98 -24.14
N LEU A 8 29.29 -5.97 -24.91
CA LEU A 8 29.51 -4.62 -24.39
C LEU A 8 28.19 -3.96 -23.93
N TRP A 9 27.11 -4.12 -24.71
CA TRP A 9 25.77 -3.65 -24.32
C TRP A 9 25.25 -4.30 -23.05
N LEU A 10 25.47 -5.61 -22.89
CA LEU A 10 25.08 -6.33 -21.67
C LEU A 10 25.91 -5.89 -20.48
N PHE A 11 27.22 -5.68 -20.66
CA PHE A 11 28.07 -5.12 -19.60
C PHE A 11 27.56 -3.74 -19.15
N TRP A 12 27.46 -2.76 -20.06
CA TRP A 12 27.05 -1.41 -19.69
C TRP A 12 25.60 -1.34 -19.22
N GLY A 13 24.70 -2.10 -19.85
CA GLY A 13 23.30 -2.17 -19.47
C GLY A 13 23.11 -2.76 -18.07
N SER A 14 23.76 -3.88 -17.77
CA SER A 14 23.72 -4.48 -16.43
C SER A 14 24.42 -3.61 -15.40
N LEU A 15 25.57 -3.01 -15.74
CA LEU A 15 26.28 -2.09 -14.83
C LEU A 15 25.40 -0.90 -14.46
N ALA A 16 24.76 -0.25 -15.43
CA ALA A 16 23.86 0.86 -15.18
C ALA A 16 22.71 0.45 -14.24
N VAL A 17 22.06 -0.70 -14.50
CA VAL A 17 20.99 -1.21 -13.63
C VAL A 17 21.52 -1.49 -12.22
N PHE A 18 22.65 -2.18 -12.09
CA PHE A 18 23.22 -2.54 -10.79
C PHE A 18 23.63 -1.31 -9.97
N LEU A 19 24.24 -0.31 -10.60
CA LEU A 19 24.60 0.94 -9.93
C LEU A 19 23.37 1.77 -9.54
N LEU A 20 22.35 1.83 -10.41
CA LEU A 20 21.11 2.57 -10.10
C LEU A 20 20.36 1.99 -8.89
N THR A 21 20.51 0.69 -8.67
CA THR A 21 19.74 -0.03 -7.65
C THR A 21 20.60 -0.52 -6.48
N ALA A 22 21.82 -0.03 -6.32
CA ALA A 22 22.70 -0.44 -5.21
C ALA A 22 22.37 0.30 -3.91
N HIS A 23 22.50 -0.40 -2.78
CA HIS A 23 22.32 0.17 -1.43
C HIS A 23 23.41 1.18 -1.06
N ALA A 24 24.59 1.11 -1.69
CA ALA A 24 25.72 2.01 -1.46
C ALA A 24 26.10 2.19 0.03
N ALA A 25 26.25 1.08 0.75
CA ALA A 25 26.75 1.03 2.13
C ALA A 25 27.25 -0.38 2.46
N VAL A 26 28.12 -0.50 3.46
CA VAL A 26 28.56 -1.81 3.99
C VAL A 26 27.59 -2.23 5.11
N ARG A 27 26.92 -3.38 4.91
CA ARG A 27 25.79 -3.83 5.74
C ARG A 27 26.03 -5.16 6.47
N SER A 28 27.19 -5.77 6.28
CA SER A 28 27.51 -7.09 6.83
C SER A 28 28.92 -7.11 7.42
N PRO A 29 29.17 -7.95 8.43
CA PRO A 29 30.47 -8.01 9.10
C PRO A 29 31.53 -8.56 8.16
N ASP A 30 31.19 -9.56 7.32
CA ASP A 30 32.10 -10.12 6.31
C ASP A 30 32.59 -9.03 5.31
N ALA A 31 31.68 -8.15 4.87
CA ALA A 31 32.01 -7.07 3.95
C ALA A 31 32.88 -5.99 4.62
N GLU A 32 32.64 -5.72 5.91
CA GLU A 32 33.45 -4.78 6.68
C GLU A 32 34.89 -5.26 6.82
N ILE A 33 35.11 -6.53 7.18
CA ILE A 33 36.46 -7.11 7.32
C ILE A 33 37.20 -7.11 5.98
N LEU A 34 36.50 -7.40 4.87
CA LEU A 34 37.07 -7.30 3.54
C LEU A 34 37.45 -5.87 3.15
N PHE A 35 36.65 -4.88 3.58
CA PHE A 35 36.93 -3.45 3.38
C PHE A 35 38.13 -3.02 4.21
N GLU A 36 38.20 -3.37 5.49
CA GLU A 36 39.34 -3.06 6.36
C GLU A 36 40.65 -3.70 5.85
N ALA A 37 40.58 -4.93 5.33
CA ALA A 37 41.73 -5.55 4.65
C ALA A 37 42.11 -4.83 3.34
N CYS A 38 41.13 -4.30 2.61
CA CYS A 38 41.36 -3.47 1.42
C CYS A 38 42.04 -2.14 1.80
N ASP A 39 41.57 -1.49 2.87
CA ASP A 39 42.13 -0.23 3.37
C ASP A 39 43.55 -0.41 3.93
N ALA A 40 43.79 -1.46 4.72
CA ALA A 40 45.12 -1.81 5.22
C ALA A 40 46.13 -1.99 4.07
N LEU A 41 45.70 -2.63 2.97
CA LEU A 41 46.56 -2.83 1.81
C LEU A 41 46.79 -1.52 1.04
N ALA A 42 45.75 -0.70 0.87
CA ALA A 42 45.83 0.57 0.14
C ALA A 42 46.65 1.64 0.89
N SER A 43 46.47 1.74 2.21
CA SER A 43 47.08 2.80 3.04
C SER A 43 48.44 2.40 3.62
N ARG A 44 48.63 1.14 4.01
CA ARG A 44 49.81 0.67 4.74
C ARG A 44 50.60 -0.43 4.01
N GLY A 45 50.10 -0.96 2.90
CA GLY A 45 50.76 -2.04 2.14
C GLY A 45 50.85 -3.37 2.91
N THR A 46 49.94 -3.63 3.84
CA THR A 46 49.92 -4.83 4.69
C THR A 46 48.55 -5.49 4.71
N PHE A 47 48.51 -6.80 4.96
CA PHE A 47 47.27 -7.56 5.20
C PHE A 47 46.80 -7.53 6.66
N ALA A 48 47.63 -7.00 7.57
CA ALA A 48 47.29 -6.92 8.99
C ALA A 48 46.27 -5.80 9.27
N LEU A 49 45.24 -6.16 10.02
CA LEU A 49 44.17 -5.28 10.47
C LEU A 49 44.58 -4.56 11.77
N GLU A 50 43.99 -3.40 12.06
CA GLU A 50 44.17 -2.73 13.35
C GLU A 50 43.35 -3.45 14.44
N PRO A 51 43.82 -3.46 15.71
CA PRO A 51 43.11 -4.14 16.79
C PRO A 51 41.79 -3.43 17.09
N VAL A 52 40.67 -4.06 16.73
CA VAL A 52 39.34 -3.55 17.06
C VAL A 52 38.70 -4.51 18.06
N SER A 53 38.70 -4.12 19.34
CA SER A 53 38.13 -4.91 20.46
C SER A 53 36.64 -5.22 20.31
N ALA A 54 35.93 -4.54 19.40
CA ALA A 54 34.51 -4.77 19.12
C ALA A 54 34.23 -6.02 18.25
N TRP A 55 35.27 -6.74 17.80
CA TRP A 55 35.14 -7.79 16.76
C TRP A 55 35.75 -9.15 17.12
N GLU A 56 36.10 -9.39 18.39
CA GLU A 56 36.54 -10.72 18.82
C GLU A 56 35.49 -11.79 18.44
N GLY A 57 35.92 -12.79 17.66
CA GLY A 57 35.04 -13.86 17.13
C GLY A 57 34.36 -13.59 15.78
N HIS A 58 34.53 -12.41 15.17
CA HIS A 58 33.91 -12.06 13.89
C HIS A 58 34.90 -12.09 12.74
N GLY A 59 35.09 -13.25 12.08
CA GLY A 59 35.72 -13.33 10.74
C GLY A 59 37.22 -12.97 10.66
N VAL A 60 37.91 -12.90 11.81
CA VAL A 60 39.35 -12.59 11.92
C VAL A 60 40.08 -13.67 12.71
N GLU A 61 41.39 -13.80 12.49
CA GLU A 61 42.26 -14.71 13.24
C GLU A 61 43.67 -14.11 13.44
N THR A 62 44.33 -14.48 14.53
CA THR A 62 45.68 -14.04 14.86
C THR A 62 46.72 -14.84 14.06
N GLY A 63 47.62 -14.14 13.39
CA GLY A 63 48.74 -14.71 12.68
C GLY A 63 49.90 -15.05 13.62
N ARG A 64 50.90 -15.77 13.11
CA ARG A 64 52.11 -16.17 13.85
C ARG A 64 52.97 -15.01 14.35
N ASP A 65 52.77 -13.81 13.79
CA ASP A 65 53.43 -12.57 14.18
C ASP A 65 52.67 -11.78 15.26
N GLY A 66 51.58 -12.34 15.78
CA GLY A 66 50.73 -11.73 16.81
C GLY A 66 49.78 -10.65 16.29
N ARG A 67 49.71 -10.42 14.97
CA ARG A 67 48.79 -9.47 14.34
C ARG A 67 47.50 -10.15 13.89
N THR A 68 46.43 -9.38 13.73
CA THR A 68 45.12 -9.88 13.31
C THR A 68 44.95 -9.81 11.80
N TYR A 69 44.43 -10.87 11.19
CA TYR A 69 44.21 -10.99 9.75
C TYR A 69 42.79 -11.43 9.43
N SER A 70 42.31 -11.04 8.25
CA SER A 70 41.06 -11.55 7.69
C SER A 70 41.16 -13.04 7.36
N ILE A 71 40.15 -13.83 7.76
CA ILE A 71 40.04 -15.25 7.36
C ILE A 71 39.42 -15.40 5.96
N PHE A 72 38.85 -14.33 5.41
CA PHE A 72 38.32 -14.31 4.05
C PHE A 72 39.43 -14.28 3.00
N GLY A 73 39.09 -14.71 1.79
CA GLY A 73 40.05 -14.80 0.71
C GLY A 73 40.65 -13.43 0.33
N PRO A 74 41.97 -13.31 0.16
CA PRO A 74 42.63 -12.00 0.02
C PRO A 74 42.37 -11.31 -1.33
N LEU A 75 41.86 -12.03 -2.34
CA LEU A 75 41.78 -11.48 -3.70
C LEU A 75 40.76 -10.34 -3.82
N VAL A 76 39.70 -10.34 -3.03
CA VAL A 76 38.73 -9.24 -3.01
C VAL A 76 39.41 -7.95 -2.55
N SER A 77 40.14 -8.00 -1.44
CA SER A 77 40.87 -6.87 -0.89
C SER A 77 42.00 -6.40 -1.80
N ILE A 78 42.74 -7.33 -2.42
CA ILE A 78 43.77 -7.01 -3.44
C ILE A 78 43.16 -6.29 -4.63
N ALA A 79 42.03 -6.76 -5.14
CA ALA A 79 41.35 -6.14 -6.28
C ALA A 79 40.68 -4.81 -5.94
N CYS A 80 40.29 -4.63 -4.67
CA CYS A 80 39.66 -3.41 -4.15
C CYS A 80 40.68 -2.30 -3.88
N ALA A 81 41.90 -2.60 -3.43
CA ALA A 81 42.85 -1.58 -2.97
C ALA A 81 43.13 -0.47 -4.02
N PRO A 82 43.31 -0.77 -5.33
CA PRO A 82 43.44 0.27 -6.35
C PRO A 82 42.18 1.14 -6.51
N LEU A 83 40.99 0.55 -6.34
CA LEU A 83 39.73 1.28 -6.40
C LEU A 83 39.59 2.22 -5.20
N LEU A 84 39.96 1.77 -4.00
CA LEU A 84 39.91 2.60 -2.80
C LEU A 84 40.90 3.78 -2.90
N ALA A 85 42.12 3.52 -3.37
CA ALA A 85 43.10 4.59 -3.63
C ALA A 85 42.57 5.63 -4.65
N LEU A 86 41.86 5.19 -5.68
CA LEU A 86 41.20 6.08 -6.64
C LEU A 86 40.05 6.88 -6.00
N ILE A 87 39.23 6.24 -5.16
CA ILE A 87 38.15 6.90 -4.41
C ILE A 87 38.70 8.00 -3.51
N ASP A 88 39.78 7.70 -2.77
CA ASP A 88 40.43 8.66 -1.89
C ASP A 88 41.04 9.83 -2.68
N ALA A 89 41.62 9.56 -3.86
CA ALA A 89 42.18 10.59 -4.74
C ALA A 89 41.13 11.53 -5.34
N ILE A 90 39.90 11.06 -5.58
CA ILE A 90 38.79 11.87 -6.11
C ILE A 90 38.09 12.68 -5.00
N GLY A 91 38.24 12.26 -3.75
CA GLY A 91 37.53 12.87 -2.61
C GLY A 91 36.14 12.26 -2.45
N PRO A 92 35.94 11.27 -1.56
CA PRO A 92 34.68 10.53 -1.46
C PRO A 92 33.50 11.42 -1.07
N LEU A 93 33.72 12.45 -0.24
CA LEU A 93 32.67 13.39 0.16
C LEU A 93 32.17 14.27 -0.98
N ALA A 94 33.05 14.68 -1.90
CA ALA A 94 32.68 15.50 -3.06
C ALA A 94 31.68 14.79 -3.99
N VAL A 95 31.76 13.45 -4.06
CA VAL A 95 30.81 12.64 -4.83
C VAL A 95 29.41 12.74 -4.23
N PHE A 96 29.27 12.64 -2.91
CA PHE A 96 27.98 12.72 -2.23
C PHE A 96 27.42 14.14 -2.19
N GLU A 97 28.28 15.15 -2.09
CA GLU A 97 27.90 16.55 -2.26
C GLU A 97 27.30 16.80 -3.66
N ALA A 98 27.95 16.30 -4.72
CA ALA A 98 27.44 16.39 -6.09
C ALA A 98 26.11 15.63 -6.30
N LEU A 99 25.87 14.56 -5.54
CA LEU A 99 24.62 13.79 -5.55
C LEU A 99 23.51 14.40 -4.68
N GLY A 100 23.78 15.50 -3.98
CA GLY A 100 22.78 16.28 -3.24
C GLY A 100 22.37 15.68 -1.90
N GLY A 101 23.24 14.95 -1.20
CA GLY A 101 23.01 14.57 0.20
C GLY A 101 24.06 13.62 0.79
N PRO A 102 24.03 13.35 2.10
CA PRO A 102 25.04 12.52 2.76
C PRO A 102 25.01 11.06 2.26
N PRO A 103 26.09 10.27 2.45
CA PRO A 103 26.08 8.83 2.25
C PRO A 103 25.12 8.12 3.22
N TRP A 104 24.70 6.90 2.89
CA TRP A 104 23.95 6.07 3.83
C TRP A 104 24.82 5.59 5.00
N PRO A 105 24.27 5.42 6.22
CA PRO A 105 24.98 4.81 7.32
C PRO A 105 25.39 3.36 6.98
N SER A 106 26.66 3.01 7.19
CA SER A 106 27.16 1.64 7.13
C SER A 106 27.08 1.05 8.53
N HIS A 107 26.61 -0.19 8.66
CA HIS A 107 26.19 -0.75 9.96
C HIS A 107 27.33 -0.94 10.96
N TYR A 108 28.54 -1.08 10.44
CA TYR A 108 29.69 -1.55 11.20
C TYR A 108 30.75 -0.45 11.44
N VAL A 109 30.33 0.79 11.29
CA VAL A 109 31.02 1.99 11.76
C VAL A 109 30.39 2.36 13.12
N PRO A 110 31.13 2.99 14.07
CA PRO A 110 30.54 3.47 15.33
C PRO A 110 29.21 4.20 15.12
N ASP A 111 28.19 3.82 15.89
CA ASP A 111 26.79 4.30 15.82
C ASP A 111 26.04 4.07 14.49
N GLY A 112 26.71 3.57 13.45
CA GLY A 112 26.17 3.48 12.10
C GLY A 112 24.97 2.54 11.93
N LEU A 113 24.89 1.46 12.71
CA LEU A 113 23.70 0.58 12.72
C LEU A 113 22.48 1.31 13.32
N PHE A 114 22.65 1.98 14.46
CA PHE A 114 21.55 2.68 15.12
C PHE A 114 21.08 3.87 14.28
N GLN A 115 22.01 4.65 13.73
CA GLN A 115 21.70 5.69 12.74
C GLN A 115 20.91 5.14 11.53
N ALA A 116 21.28 3.96 11.02
CA ALA A 116 20.54 3.32 9.92
C ALA A 116 19.11 2.90 10.31
N LEU A 117 18.91 2.45 11.56
CA LEU A 117 17.61 2.05 12.10
C LEU A 117 16.72 3.26 12.37
N ASP A 118 17.28 4.29 12.99
CA ASP A 118 16.59 5.54 13.34
C ASP A 118 16.33 6.44 12.11
N GLY A 119 17.01 6.15 10.99
CA GLY A 119 16.90 6.94 9.76
C GLY A 119 17.67 8.27 9.82
N GLU A 120 18.65 8.35 10.72
CA GLU A 120 19.50 9.52 10.90
C GLU A 120 20.69 9.51 9.94
N PRO A 121 21.15 10.69 9.45
CA PRO A 121 22.37 10.77 8.67
C PRO A 121 23.60 10.45 9.53
N PRO A 122 24.71 9.96 8.94
CA PRO A 122 25.93 9.70 9.68
C PRO A 122 26.50 10.97 10.32
N THR A 123 26.96 10.85 11.56
CA THR A 123 27.64 11.94 12.29
C THR A 123 29.04 12.22 11.75
N ASP A 124 29.80 11.18 11.42
CA ASP A 124 31.06 11.26 10.66
C ASP A 124 30.85 10.75 9.23
N LEU A 125 30.96 11.64 8.24
CA LEU A 125 30.61 11.31 6.85
C LEU A 125 31.69 10.50 6.13
N LEU A 126 32.97 10.68 6.48
CA LEU A 126 34.08 10.16 5.67
C LEU A 126 34.18 8.63 5.69
N PRO A 127 34.14 7.93 6.85
CA PRO A 127 34.19 6.47 6.89
C PRO A 127 33.03 5.82 6.14
N HIS A 128 31.86 6.45 6.19
CA HIS A 128 30.64 6.02 5.51
C HIS A 128 30.74 6.22 4.00
N ALA A 129 31.25 7.37 3.55
CA ALA A 129 31.42 7.67 2.13
C ALA A 129 32.39 6.70 1.43
N ARG A 130 33.53 6.37 2.07
CA ARG A 130 34.50 5.40 1.53
C ARG A 130 33.87 4.02 1.35
N ARG A 131 33.21 3.50 2.39
CA ARG A 131 32.49 2.20 2.37
C ARG A 131 31.37 2.18 1.34
N ALA A 132 30.60 3.26 1.27
CA ALA A 132 29.50 3.41 0.33
C ALA A 132 29.99 3.29 -1.11
N LEU A 133 31.04 4.03 -1.51
CA LEU A 133 31.54 4.01 -2.89
C LEU A 133 32.17 2.66 -3.27
N VAL A 134 32.89 2.00 -2.35
CA VAL A 134 33.43 0.66 -2.60
C VAL A 134 32.30 -0.36 -2.80
N ALA A 135 31.33 -0.40 -1.89
CA ALA A 135 30.18 -1.30 -1.98
C ALA A 135 29.31 -1.03 -3.22
N TRP A 136 29.24 0.24 -3.65
CA TRP A 136 28.48 0.66 -4.81
C TRP A 136 29.14 0.23 -6.13
N ILE A 137 30.46 0.42 -6.26
CA ILE A 137 31.13 0.26 -7.56
C ILE A 137 31.66 -1.17 -7.77
N PHE A 138 32.32 -1.75 -6.77
CA PHE A 138 33.16 -2.94 -6.96
C PHE A 138 32.36 -4.12 -7.51
N ASN A 139 31.33 -4.56 -6.78
CA ASN A 139 30.52 -5.70 -7.21
C ASN A 139 29.54 -5.36 -8.34
N GLY A 140 29.19 -4.09 -8.53
CA GLY A 140 28.49 -3.63 -9.73
C GLY A 140 29.28 -3.97 -11.01
N VAL A 141 30.58 -3.66 -11.02
CA VAL A 141 31.49 -3.98 -12.14
C VAL A 141 31.73 -5.48 -12.25
N VAL A 142 32.04 -6.16 -11.14
CA VAL A 142 32.31 -7.61 -11.13
C VAL A 142 31.10 -8.40 -11.64
N SER A 143 29.90 -8.11 -11.16
CA SER A 143 28.67 -8.77 -11.60
C SER A 143 28.34 -8.44 -13.06
N ALA A 144 28.54 -7.20 -13.52
CA ALA A 144 28.34 -6.85 -14.93
C ALA A 144 29.32 -7.60 -15.86
N LEU A 145 30.57 -7.77 -15.45
CA LEU A 145 31.54 -8.63 -16.15
C LEU A 145 31.09 -10.09 -16.14
N ALA A 146 30.54 -10.58 -15.03
CA ALA A 146 30.04 -11.95 -14.92
C ALA A 146 28.87 -12.18 -15.89
N VAL A 147 27.94 -11.23 -16.02
CA VAL A 147 26.84 -11.25 -17.00
C VAL A 147 27.39 -11.29 -18.44
N ALA A 148 28.38 -10.45 -18.74
CA ALA A 148 29.01 -10.40 -20.05
C ALA A 148 29.72 -11.72 -20.41
N LEU A 149 30.42 -12.35 -19.45
CA LEU A 149 31.05 -13.66 -19.63
C LEU A 149 30.02 -14.78 -19.72
N PHE A 150 28.95 -14.74 -18.91
CA PHE A 150 27.85 -15.69 -18.98
C PHE A 150 27.23 -15.71 -20.38
N PHE A 151 26.99 -14.54 -20.98
CA PHE A 151 26.49 -14.47 -22.36
C PHE A 151 27.42 -15.17 -23.36
N ARG A 152 28.73 -14.93 -23.26
CA ARG A 152 29.72 -15.54 -24.15
C ARG A 152 29.77 -17.06 -24.00
N VAL A 153 29.55 -17.57 -22.79
CA VAL A 153 29.42 -19.02 -22.54
C VAL A 153 28.09 -19.53 -23.09
N ALA A 154 26.98 -18.85 -22.82
CA ALA A 154 25.64 -19.20 -23.28
C ALA A 154 25.53 -19.23 -24.82
N ARG A 155 26.17 -18.29 -25.53
CA ARG A 155 26.18 -18.26 -27.01
C ARG A 155 26.71 -19.54 -27.63
N ARG A 156 27.56 -20.29 -26.93
CA ARG A 156 28.13 -21.56 -27.41
C ARG A 156 27.13 -22.72 -27.36
N PHE A 157 26.01 -22.56 -26.66
CA PHE A 157 24.97 -23.58 -26.50
C PHE A 157 23.68 -23.30 -27.28
N ALA A 158 23.59 -22.16 -27.98
CA ALA A 158 22.38 -21.74 -28.70
C ALA A 158 22.66 -21.41 -30.17
N ALA A 159 21.87 -21.99 -31.07
CA ALA A 159 21.85 -21.58 -32.47
C ALA A 159 21.21 -20.19 -32.62
N ASP A 160 20.07 -19.95 -31.94
CA ASP A 160 19.39 -18.66 -31.88
C ASP A 160 19.97 -17.79 -30.75
N GLU A 161 20.49 -16.62 -31.13
CA GLU A 161 21.00 -15.62 -30.19
C GLU A 161 19.97 -15.21 -29.14
N ARG A 162 18.67 -15.22 -29.49
CA ARG A 162 17.59 -14.86 -28.58
C ARG A 162 17.54 -15.75 -27.35
N ALA A 163 17.86 -17.05 -27.49
CA ALA A 163 17.86 -17.98 -26.37
C ALA A 163 18.95 -17.63 -25.35
N ALA A 164 20.19 -17.45 -25.84
CA ALA A 164 21.33 -17.07 -25.01
C ALA A 164 21.13 -15.69 -24.36
N LEU A 165 20.60 -14.72 -25.11
CA LEU A 165 20.31 -13.38 -24.59
C LEU A 165 19.25 -13.43 -23.48
N SER A 166 18.15 -14.18 -23.71
CA SER A 166 17.06 -14.29 -22.74
C SER A 166 17.52 -14.93 -21.43
N VAL A 167 18.26 -16.03 -21.48
CA VAL A 167 18.78 -16.68 -20.27
C VAL A 167 19.86 -15.82 -19.59
N THR A 168 20.61 -15.02 -20.34
CA THR A 168 21.57 -14.07 -19.74
C THR A 168 20.86 -12.95 -18.98
N VAL A 169 19.77 -12.40 -19.53
CA VAL A 169 18.96 -11.40 -18.82
C VAL A 169 18.35 -12.00 -17.56
N VAL A 170 17.90 -13.26 -17.61
CA VAL A 170 17.45 -14.01 -16.44
C VAL A 170 18.57 -14.16 -15.40
N PHE A 171 19.77 -14.55 -15.82
CA PHE A 171 20.93 -14.62 -14.92
C PHE A 171 21.21 -13.26 -14.27
N ALA A 172 21.16 -12.17 -15.05
CA ALA A 172 21.45 -10.82 -14.57
C ALA A 172 20.40 -10.28 -13.59
N LEU A 173 19.10 -10.44 -13.87
CA LEU A 173 18.02 -9.71 -13.20
C LEU A 173 17.00 -10.60 -12.47
N ALA A 174 17.04 -11.91 -12.67
CA ALA A 174 16.10 -12.86 -12.06
C ALA A 174 16.81 -13.89 -11.18
N THR A 175 18.06 -13.62 -10.78
CA THR A 175 18.82 -14.38 -9.79
C THR A 175 19.53 -13.47 -8.79
N PRO A 176 20.13 -14.01 -7.71
CA PRO A 176 20.83 -13.23 -6.71
C PRO A 176 22.05 -12.46 -7.26
N THR A 177 22.47 -12.70 -8.50
CA THR A 177 23.48 -11.85 -9.18
C THR A 177 23.13 -10.36 -9.06
N TRP A 178 21.85 -9.99 -9.09
CA TRP A 178 21.40 -8.60 -8.97
C TRP A 178 21.54 -8.02 -7.56
N PRO A 179 20.87 -8.53 -6.50
CA PRO A 179 21.02 -7.98 -5.16
C PRO A 179 22.47 -8.04 -4.66
N TYR A 180 23.24 -9.05 -5.05
CA TYR A 180 24.65 -9.14 -4.65
C TYR A 180 25.57 -8.16 -5.39
N ALA A 181 25.15 -7.60 -6.53
CA ALA A 181 25.90 -6.54 -7.21
C ALA A 181 25.99 -5.26 -6.35
N GLY A 182 25.03 -5.03 -5.45
CA GLY A 182 25.04 -3.90 -4.50
C GLY A 182 25.66 -4.19 -3.13
N THR A 183 26.27 -5.36 -2.96
CA THR A 183 26.96 -5.77 -1.71
C THR A 183 28.48 -5.71 -1.88
N PHE A 184 29.24 -5.84 -0.81
CA PHE A 184 30.71 -6.02 -0.88
C PHE A 184 31.16 -7.44 -0.47
N PHE A 185 30.34 -8.44 -0.81
CA PHE A 185 30.65 -9.84 -0.58
C PHE A 185 31.65 -10.43 -1.60
N ALA A 186 32.26 -11.56 -1.26
CA ALA A 186 33.30 -12.21 -2.06
C ALA A 186 32.76 -13.15 -3.17
N GLU A 187 31.53 -13.63 -3.02
CA GLU A 187 30.91 -14.60 -3.92
C GLU A 187 30.75 -14.10 -5.36
N PRO A 188 30.42 -12.81 -5.64
CA PRO A 188 30.39 -12.28 -7.01
C PRO A 188 31.74 -12.43 -7.74
N LEU A 189 32.86 -12.10 -7.09
CA LEU A 189 34.19 -12.22 -7.69
C LEU A 189 34.57 -13.69 -7.93
N ALA A 190 34.29 -14.57 -6.97
CA ALA A 190 34.48 -16.01 -7.16
C ALA A 190 33.64 -16.55 -8.33
N THR A 191 32.40 -16.07 -8.48
CA THR A 191 31.50 -16.46 -9.58
C THR A 191 32.02 -15.96 -10.93
N LEU A 192 32.52 -14.73 -11.00
CA LEU A 192 33.17 -14.17 -12.19
C LEU A 192 34.37 -15.03 -12.62
N LEU A 193 35.22 -15.44 -11.67
CA LEU A 193 36.42 -16.23 -11.94
C LEU A 193 36.08 -17.67 -12.37
N VAL A 194 35.05 -18.28 -11.77
CA VAL A 194 34.50 -19.56 -12.23
C VAL A 194 34.00 -19.46 -13.68
N LEU A 195 33.25 -18.41 -14.01
CA LEU A 195 32.79 -18.17 -15.38
C LEU A 195 33.95 -17.89 -16.35
N ALA A 196 34.98 -17.16 -15.91
CA ALA A 196 36.18 -16.90 -16.69
C ALA A 196 36.94 -18.21 -16.98
N ALA A 197 37.07 -19.10 -16.00
CA ALA A 197 37.67 -20.42 -16.21
C ALA A 197 36.89 -21.21 -17.29
N ILE A 198 35.56 -21.29 -17.17
CA ILE A 198 34.71 -22.00 -18.15
C ILE A 198 34.79 -21.38 -19.55
N GLU A 199 34.76 -20.04 -19.65
CA GLU A 199 34.87 -19.33 -20.92
C GLU A 199 36.19 -19.64 -21.63
N ARG A 200 37.30 -19.64 -20.88
CA ARG A 200 38.66 -19.85 -21.40
C ARG A 200 38.96 -21.29 -21.79
N MET A 201 38.29 -22.28 -21.18
CA MET A 201 38.38 -23.68 -21.60
C MET A 201 37.90 -23.94 -23.03
N GLY A 202 37.14 -23.02 -23.63
CA GLY A 202 36.82 -23.08 -25.07
C GLY A 202 35.77 -24.12 -25.46
N LEU A 203 34.67 -24.25 -24.69
CA LEU A 203 33.48 -25.00 -25.11
C LEU A 203 33.08 -24.65 -26.57
N PRO A 204 32.54 -25.59 -27.36
CA PRO A 204 33.23 -26.50 -28.30
C PRO A 204 34.30 -25.87 -29.24
N GLY A 205 35.48 -26.52 -29.32
CA GLY A 205 36.63 -26.19 -30.19
C GLY A 205 37.98 -26.43 -29.47
N ALA A 206 39.09 -26.57 -30.21
CA ALA A 206 40.42 -26.75 -29.60
C ALA A 206 40.93 -25.43 -28.96
N ALA A 207 41.06 -25.40 -27.62
CA ALA A 207 41.69 -24.28 -26.92
C ALA A 207 43.22 -24.39 -26.97
N ARG A 208 43.93 -23.29 -27.28
CA ARG A 208 45.41 -23.24 -27.20
C ARG A 208 45.87 -23.52 -25.76
N GLY A 209 47.01 -24.19 -25.59
CA GLY A 209 47.54 -24.57 -24.27
C GLY A 209 47.59 -23.43 -23.25
N LEU A 210 48.02 -22.23 -23.67
CA LEU A 210 48.02 -21.05 -22.80
C LEU A 210 46.62 -20.67 -22.27
N ARG A 211 45.56 -20.81 -23.08
CA ARG A 211 44.19 -20.50 -22.64
C ARG A 211 43.71 -21.49 -21.58
N LEU A 212 44.10 -22.76 -21.69
CA LEU A 212 43.78 -23.79 -20.70
C LEU A 212 44.53 -23.57 -19.39
N ALA A 213 45.82 -23.21 -19.45
CA ALA A 213 46.58 -22.84 -18.26
C ALA A 213 46.00 -21.60 -17.57
N VAL A 214 45.62 -20.57 -18.33
CA VAL A 214 44.92 -19.38 -17.79
C VAL A 214 43.56 -19.74 -17.20
N ALA A 215 42.81 -20.67 -17.80
CA ALA A 215 41.57 -21.17 -17.22
C ALA A 215 41.81 -21.86 -15.86
N GLY A 216 42.89 -22.65 -15.75
CA GLY A 216 43.34 -23.26 -14.50
C GLY A 216 43.65 -22.21 -13.45
N LEU A 217 44.41 -21.17 -13.83
CA LEU A 217 44.75 -20.06 -12.94
C LEU A 217 43.49 -19.34 -12.44
N PHE A 218 42.51 -19.04 -13.29
CA PHE A 218 41.24 -18.45 -12.85
C PHE A 218 40.48 -19.35 -11.88
N ALA A 219 40.47 -20.67 -12.09
CA ALA A 219 39.86 -21.61 -11.15
C ALA A 219 40.57 -21.63 -9.78
N GLY A 220 41.90 -21.51 -9.76
CA GLY A 220 42.68 -21.36 -8.52
C GLY A 220 42.44 -20.01 -7.84
N LEU A 221 42.44 -18.91 -8.59
CA LEU A 221 42.14 -17.56 -8.07
C LEU A 221 40.71 -17.44 -7.56
N ALA A 222 39.76 -18.22 -8.08
CA ALA A 222 38.40 -18.26 -7.52
C ALA A 222 38.42 -18.68 -6.03
N ALA A 223 39.33 -19.59 -5.63
CA ALA A 223 39.52 -19.97 -4.24
C ALA A 223 40.16 -18.85 -3.40
N TRP A 224 40.95 -17.96 -4.01
CA TRP A 224 41.45 -16.76 -3.34
C TRP A 224 40.36 -15.71 -3.13
N ALA A 225 39.34 -15.65 -3.99
CA ALA A 225 38.19 -14.78 -3.74
C ALA A 225 37.35 -15.39 -2.62
N HIS A 226 37.00 -16.68 -2.73
CA HIS A 226 36.24 -17.38 -1.72
C HIS A 226 36.65 -18.85 -1.66
N ILE A 227 37.14 -19.32 -0.50
CA ILE A 227 37.76 -20.64 -0.34
C ILE A 227 36.90 -21.81 -0.85
N THR A 228 35.58 -21.75 -0.67
CA THR A 228 34.65 -22.80 -1.13
C THR A 228 34.56 -22.95 -2.66
N ALA A 229 35.15 -22.04 -3.45
CA ALA A 229 35.30 -22.23 -4.89
C ALA A 229 36.23 -23.41 -5.23
N VAL A 230 37.09 -23.84 -4.29
CA VAL A 230 37.93 -25.04 -4.43
C VAL A 230 37.10 -26.31 -4.69
N LEU A 231 35.82 -26.33 -4.31
CA LEU A 231 34.90 -27.45 -4.57
C LEU A 231 34.67 -27.72 -6.07
N PHE A 232 34.97 -26.76 -6.94
CA PHE A 232 34.95 -26.94 -8.40
C PHE A 232 36.24 -27.56 -8.96
N ALA A 233 37.34 -27.49 -8.21
CA ALA A 233 38.67 -27.92 -8.66
C ALA A 233 38.74 -29.39 -9.10
N PRO A 234 38.05 -30.36 -8.46
CA PRO A 234 38.06 -31.75 -8.93
C PRO A 234 37.38 -31.94 -10.28
N PHE A 235 36.44 -31.07 -10.65
CA PHE A 235 35.56 -31.23 -11.81
C PHE A 235 36.09 -30.54 -13.07
N PHE A 236 36.77 -29.42 -12.89
CA PHE A 236 37.22 -28.56 -14.00
C PHE A 236 38.35 -29.15 -14.86
N PRO A 237 39.27 -29.99 -14.36
CA PRO A 237 40.21 -30.74 -15.19
C PRO A 237 39.49 -31.70 -16.15
N PHE A 238 38.42 -32.37 -15.70
CA PHE A 238 37.58 -33.20 -16.57
C PHE A 238 36.80 -32.38 -17.59
N LEU A 239 36.38 -31.17 -17.23
CA LEU A 239 35.76 -30.25 -18.19
C LEU A 239 36.77 -29.78 -19.24
N ALA A 240 37.98 -29.44 -18.82
CA ALA A 240 39.06 -28.97 -19.67
C ALA A 240 39.58 -30.05 -20.65
N SER A 241 39.45 -31.33 -20.29
CA SER A 241 39.81 -32.46 -21.13
C SER A 241 38.78 -32.78 -22.22
N LEU A 242 37.58 -32.20 -22.17
CA LEU A 242 36.58 -32.38 -23.23
C LEU A 242 36.94 -31.55 -24.47
N GLU A 243 37.16 -32.23 -25.59
CA GLU A 243 37.37 -31.62 -26.90
C GLU A 243 36.49 -32.31 -27.94
N GLU A 244 35.55 -31.57 -28.54
CA GLU A 244 34.61 -32.11 -29.54
C GLU A 244 33.88 -33.39 -29.06
N GLY A 245 33.61 -33.48 -27.76
CA GLY A 245 32.97 -34.65 -27.14
C GLY A 245 33.91 -35.83 -26.86
N ARG A 246 35.21 -35.71 -27.12
CA ARG A 246 36.25 -36.71 -26.79
C ARG A 246 37.05 -36.28 -25.58
N PHE A 247 37.49 -37.25 -24.78
CA PHE A 247 38.32 -37.02 -23.59
C PHE A 247 39.81 -36.99 -23.96
N ARG A 248 40.51 -35.91 -23.62
CA ARG A 248 41.96 -35.72 -23.86
C ARG A 248 42.71 -35.38 -22.57
N PRO A 249 43.39 -36.34 -21.93
CA PRO A 249 44.00 -36.14 -20.61
C PRO A 249 45.12 -35.09 -20.59
N ALA A 250 45.87 -34.93 -21.68
CA ALA A 250 46.94 -33.92 -21.78
C ALA A 250 46.44 -32.48 -21.53
N ARG A 251 45.19 -32.17 -21.89
CA ARG A 251 44.58 -30.86 -21.64
C ARG A 251 44.28 -30.64 -20.16
N ALA A 252 43.93 -31.70 -19.42
CA ALA A 252 43.75 -31.64 -17.98
C ALA A 252 45.06 -31.32 -17.26
N LEU A 253 46.20 -31.82 -17.76
CA LEU A 253 47.52 -31.48 -17.21
C LEU A 253 47.85 -30.00 -17.42
N VAL A 254 47.62 -29.45 -18.62
CA VAL A 254 47.86 -28.02 -18.90
C VAL A 254 46.93 -27.11 -18.09
N PHE A 255 45.67 -27.51 -17.91
CA PHE A 255 44.78 -26.82 -16.98
C PHE A 255 45.28 -26.94 -15.53
N GLY A 256 45.72 -28.14 -15.14
CA GLY A 256 46.24 -28.47 -13.83
C GLY A 256 47.46 -27.63 -13.43
N THR A 257 48.36 -27.29 -14.35
CA THR A 257 49.51 -26.42 -14.03
C THR A 257 49.07 -25.01 -13.61
N GLY A 258 48.09 -24.43 -14.30
CA GLY A 258 47.52 -23.14 -13.92
C GLY A 258 46.76 -23.20 -12.60
N LEU A 259 45.98 -24.27 -12.38
CA LEU A 259 45.26 -24.51 -11.13
C LEU A 259 46.23 -24.66 -9.96
N ALA A 260 47.30 -25.43 -10.13
CA ALA A 260 48.34 -25.63 -9.11
C ALA A 260 49.07 -24.32 -8.79
N LEU A 261 49.33 -23.46 -9.79
CA LEU A 261 49.90 -22.14 -9.56
C LEU A 261 48.98 -21.26 -8.72
N GLY A 262 47.68 -21.23 -9.05
CA GLY A 262 46.68 -20.47 -8.29
C GLY A 262 46.55 -20.99 -6.85
N LEU A 263 46.32 -22.29 -6.65
CA LEU A 263 46.17 -22.87 -5.31
C LEU A 263 47.48 -22.82 -4.51
N GLY A 264 48.62 -23.01 -5.15
CA GLY A 264 49.93 -22.93 -4.52
C GLY A 264 50.24 -21.54 -3.97
N GLY A 265 49.83 -20.48 -4.68
CA GLY A 265 49.96 -19.13 -4.14
C GLY A 265 49.04 -18.86 -2.94
N LEU A 266 47.84 -19.45 -2.89
CA LEU A 266 46.96 -19.35 -1.72
C LEU A 266 47.56 -20.11 -0.52
N ALA A 267 48.07 -21.31 -0.77
CA ALA A 267 48.77 -22.11 0.23
C ALA A 267 50.00 -21.39 0.78
N LEU A 268 50.76 -20.69 -0.07
CA LEU A 268 51.87 -19.83 0.36
C LEU A 268 51.38 -18.68 1.23
N TYR A 269 50.29 -18.00 0.84
CA TYR A 269 49.69 -16.94 1.65
C TYR A 269 49.29 -17.45 3.05
N HIS A 270 48.60 -18.59 3.13
CA HIS A 270 48.23 -19.20 4.42
C HIS A 270 49.45 -19.60 5.26
N TYR A 271 50.45 -20.22 4.64
CA TYR A 271 51.70 -20.58 5.33
C TYR A 271 52.42 -19.36 5.91
N LEU A 272 52.44 -18.24 5.18
CA LEU A 272 53.06 -17.01 5.65
C LEU A 272 52.35 -16.41 6.86
N LEU A 273 51.03 -16.56 6.97
CA LEU A 273 50.23 -16.02 8.07
C LEU A 273 50.17 -16.95 9.28
N TRP A 274 49.88 -18.24 9.08
CA TRP A 274 49.59 -19.20 10.16
C TRP A 274 50.62 -20.33 10.29
N GLY A 275 51.60 -20.42 9.40
CA GLY A 275 52.64 -21.46 9.45
C GLY A 275 52.22 -22.82 8.88
N ASP A 276 50.97 -22.98 8.43
CA ASP A 276 50.45 -24.17 7.76
C ASP A 276 49.78 -23.76 6.43
N PRO A 277 50.15 -24.34 5.27
CA PRO A 277 49.50 -24.05 3.99
C PRO A 277 48.01 -24.43 3.91
N PHE A 278 47.52 -25.29 4.81
CA PHE A 278 46.14 -25.76 4.87
C PHE A 278 45.32 -25.09 5.99
N GLU A 279 45.94 -24.34 6.90
CA GLU A 279 45.22 -23.52 7.87
C GLU A 279 44.59 -22.32 7.16
N THR A 280 43.31 -22.05 7.43
CA THR A 280 42.53 -21.00 6.77
C THR A 280 42.05 -19.91 7.73
N GLY A 281 42.52 -19.96 8.98
CA GLY A 281 42.08 -19.11 10.08
C GLY A 281 40.66 -19.43 10.59
N ARG A 282 40.06 -20.54 10.13
CA ARG A 282 38.64 -20.88 10.42
C ARG A 282 38.47 -21.91 11.53
N TYR A 283 39.56 -22.48 12.07
CA TYR A 283 39.53 -23.63 12.97
C TYR A 283 38.86 -23.34 14.32
N SER A 284 39.01 -22.12 14.82
CA SER A 284 38.54 -21.63 16.13
C SER A 284 37.13 -21.00 16.09
N ASN A 285 36.71 -20.47 14.94
CA ASN A 285 35.66 -19.43 14.86
C ASN A 285 34.54 -19.68 13.83
N TYR A 286 34.50 -20.84 13.13
CA TYR A 286 33.50 -21.09 12.07
C TYR A 286 32.89 -22.51 12.09
N GLY A 287 31.69 -22.65 11.52
CA GLY A 287 30.79 -23.80 11.70
C GLY A 287 31.39 -25.20 11.54
N ARG A 288 30.93 -26.13 12.38
CA ARG A 288 31.21 -27.59 12.34
C ARG A 288 30.38 -28.34 11.31
N PHE A 289 30.81 -29.54 10.92
CA PHE A 289 30.04 -30.44 10.07
C PHE A 289 28.87 -31.10 10.82
N VAL A 290 27.72 -31.20 10.16
CA VAL A 290 26.46 -31.77 10.64
C VAL A 290 25.81 -32.62 9.54
N PRO A 291 24.85 -33.51 9.87
CA PRO A 291 24.08 -34.24 8.85
C PRO A 291 23.38 -33.28 7.86
N PRO A 292 23.38 -33.58 6.55
CA PRO A 292 23.00 -32.61 5.51
C PRO A 292 21.50 -32.32 5.43
N TRP A 293 20.63 -33.11 6.08
CA TRP A 293 19.18 -33.07 5.84
C TRP A 293 18.56 -31.70 6.16
N ARG A 294 18.96 -31.11 7.30
CA ARG A 294 18.48 -29.79 7.73
C ARG A 294 18.97 -28.69 6.79
N GLY A 295 20.24 -28.71 6.41
CA GLY A 295 20.81 -27.77 5.45
C GLY A 295 20.25 -27.93 4.03
N LEU A 296 19.88 -29.14 3.60
CA LEU A 296 19.24 -29.37 2.30
C LEU A 296 17.85 -28.75 2.25
N TYR A 297 17.03 -28.97 3.28
CA TYR A 297 15.74 -28.28 3.40
C TYR A 297 15.93 -26.76 3.46
N GLY A 298 16.87 -26.31 4.29
CA GLY A 298 17.31 -24.93 4.42
C GLY A 298 17.63 -24.25 3.09
N LEU A 299 18.54 -24.83 2.31
CA LEU A 299 19.05 -24.27 1.07
C LEU A 299 18.10 -24.40 -0.12
N LEU A 300 17.18 -25.37 -0.12
CA LEU A 300 16.29 -25.59 -1.26
C LEU A 300 14.90 -24.98 -1.07
N LEU A 301 14.33 -25.09 0.14
CA LEU A 301 12.89 -24.88 0.37
C LEU A 301 12.58 -23.90 1.50
N SER A 302 13.53 -23.52 2.36
CA SER A 302 13.22 -22.64 3.50
C SER A 302 12.68 -21.27 3.08
N PRO A 303 11.82 -20.66 3.91
CA PRO A 303 11.28 -19.34 3.62
C PRO A 303 12.31 -18.22 3.71
N GLY A 304 13.34 -18.35 4.55
CA GLY A 304 14.37 -17.32 4.72
C GLY A 304 15.58 -17.45 3.78
N LYS A 305 15.88 -18.64 3.26
CA LYS A 305 17.10 -18.92 2.45
C LYS A 305 16.90 -19.84 1.25
N GLY A 306 15.72 -20.43 1.05
CA GLY A 306 15.50 -21.50 0.07
C GLY A 306 15.65 -21.05 -1.39
N LEU A 307 16.45 -21.79 -2.16
CA LEU A 307 16.75 -21.53 -3.57
C LEU A 307 15.51 -21.39 -4.43
N PHE A 308 14.51 -22.26 -4.29
CA PHE A 308 13.35 -22.24 -5.20
C PHE A 308 12.34 -21.14 -4.86
N LEU A 309 12.30 -20.67 -3.62
CA LEU A 309 11.47 -19.54 -3.23
C LEU A 309 12.13 -18.21 -3.63
N HIS A 310 13.45 -18.11 -3.43
CA HIS A 310 14.21 -16.90 -3.72
C HIS A 310 14.56 -16.77 -5.20
N VAL A 311 14.72 -17.89 -5.90
CA VAL A 311 15.09 -17.95 -7.32
C VAL A 311 14.16 -18.94 -8.05
N PRO A 312 12.85 -18.63 -8.20
CA PRO A 312 11.89 -19.54 -8.87
C PRO A 312 12.35 -20.08 -10.22
N VAL A 313 13.13 -19.31 -11.00
CA VAL A 313 13.67 -19.76 -12.29
C VAL A 313 14.68 -20.91 -12.17
N ALA A 314 15.26 -21.15 -11.00
CA ALA A 314 16.10 -22.30 -10.71
C ALA A 314 15.37 -23.64 -10.90
N LEU A 315 14.04 -23.68 -10.68
CA LEU A 315 13.21 -24.85 -10.97
C LEU A 315 13.23 -25.20 -12.45
N LEU A 316 13.16 -24.18 -13.33
CA LEU A 316 13.28 -24.39 -14.76
C LEU A 316 14.69 -24.83 -15.15
N GLY A 317 15.72 -24.31 -14.49
CA GLY A 317 17.11 -24.76 -14.67
C GLY A 317 17.28 -26.24 -14.37
N ALA A 318 16.79 -26.69 -13.20
CA ALA A 318 16.77 -28.10 -12.82
C ALA A 318 15.97 -28.97 -13.81
N TRP A 319 14.81 -28.48 -14.27
CA TRP A 319 13.99 -29.17 -15.26
C TRP A 319 14.68 -29.30 -16.62
N ALA A 320 15.30 -28.23 -17.10
CA ALA A 320 16.03 -28.20 -18.36
C ALA A 320 17.29 -29.10 -18.34
N PHE A 321 17.78 -29.45 -17.15
CA PHE A 321 18.94 -30.30 -16.96
C PHE A 321 18.79 -31.68 -17.59
N GLY A 322 17.58 -32.27 -17.60
CA GLY A 322 17.34 -33.57 -18.23
C GLY A 322 17.60 -33.57 -19.74
N GLU A 323 17.22 -32.48 -20.43
CA GLU A 323 17.49 -32.31 -21.85
C GLU A 323 18.96 -31.98 -22.13
N PHE A 324 19.55 -31.14 -21.27
CA PHE A 324 20.98 -30.84 -21.33
C PHE A 324 21.84 -32.09 -21.16
N TRP A 325 21.50 -32.97 -20.21
CA TRP A 325 22.16 -34.26 -20.00
C TRP A 325 22.11 -35.14 -21.24
N ARG A 326 20.98 -35.17 -21.94
CA ARG A 326 20.82 -35.95 -23.17
C ARG A 326 21.66 -35.40 -24.32
N LYS A 327 21.79 -34.07 -24.43
CA LYS A 327 22.54 -33.39 -25.52
C LYS A 327 24.05 -33.32 -25.25
N TYR A 328 24.45 -33.15 -23.99
CA TYR A 328 25.84 -32.90 -23.56
C TYR A 328 26.23 -33.79 -22.38
N ARG A 329 26.06 -35.12 -22.51
CA ARG A 329 26.17 -36.09 -21.39
C ARG A 329 27.38 -35.93 -20.47
N ALA A 330 28.60 -35.85 -21.03
CA ALA A 330 29.82 -35.73 -20.23
C ALA A 330 29.86 -34.40 -19.43
N MET A 331 29.48 -33.30 -20.07
CA MET A 331 29.43 -31.99 -19.43
C MET A 331 28.28 -31.89 -18.42
N GLY A 332 27.12 -32.50 -18.72
CA GLY A 332 26.01 -32.65 -17.79
C GLY A 332 26.42 -33.41 -16.52
N ALA A 333 27.20 -34.49 -16.65
CA ALA A 333 27.74 -35.23 -15.50
C ALA A 333 28.69 -34.38 -14.65
N ILE A 334 29.59 -33.62 -15.28
CA ILE A 334 30.50 -32.72 -14.58
C ILE A 334 29.74 -31.60 -13.86
N PHE A 335 28.77 -30.96 -14.53
CA PHE A 335 27.98 -29.87 -13.93
C PHE A 335 27.11 -30.39 -12.77
N ALA A 336 26.47 -31.54 -12.94
CA ALA A 336 25.67 -32.16 -11.88
C ALA A 336 26.54 -32.54 -10.68
N GLY A 337 27.70 -33.15 -10.92
CA GLY A 337 28.66 -33.51 -9.88
C GLY A 337 29.15 -32.28 -9.10
N ALA A 338 29.54 -31.22 -9.81
CA ALA A 338 29.97 -29.97 -9.20
C ALA A 338 28.87 -29.30 -8.35
N LEU A 339 27.64 -29.24 -8.86
CA LEU A 339 26.49 -28.69 -8.15
C LEU A 339 26.12 -29.55 -6.92
N LEU A 340 26.12 -30.87 -7.06
CA LEU A 340 25.76 -31.79 -5.99
C LEU A 340 26.80 -31.77 -4.87
N VAL A 341 28.09 -31.85 -5.20
CA VAL A 341 29.17 -31.77 -4.19
C VAL A 341 29.09 -30.45 -3.45
N ARG A 342 28.89 -29.33 -4.17
CA ARG A 342 28.72 -28.03 -3.52
C ARG A 342 27.50 -28.00 -2.60
N LEU A 343 26.33 -28.44 -3.09
CA LEU A 343 25.09 -28.43 -2.32
C LEU A 343 25.21 -29.27 -1.05
N VAL A 344 25.71 -30.51 -1.17
CA VAL A 344 25.89 -31.42 -0.03
C VAL A 344 26.93 -30.87 0.94
N PHE A 345 28.08 -30.38 0.44
CA PHE A 345 29.11 -29.81 1.30
C PHE A 345 28.60 -28.64 2.12
N ILE A 346 27.88 -27.69 1.49
CA ILE A 346 27.33 -26.53 2.21
C ILE A 346 26.19 -26.95 3.15
N ALA A 347 25.31 -27.87 2.72
CA ALA A 347 24.23 -28.39 3.55
C ALA A 347 24.74 -29.16 4.78
N SER A 348 25.93 -29.74 4.70
CA SER A 348 26.60 -30.44 5.80
C SER A 348 27.30 -29.49 6.78
N ARG A 349 27.19 -28.17 6.64
CA ARG A 349 27.75 -27.23 7.62
C ARG A 349 26.68 -26.71 8.56
N SER A 350 27.03 -26.51 9.83
CA SER A 350 26.14 -25.89 10.84
C SER A 350 25.76 -24.45 10.46
N ASP A 351 26.61 -23.74 9.74
CA ASP A 351 26.40 -22.39 9.23
C ASP A 351 25.90 -22.36 7.76
N TRP A 352 25.17 -23.40 7.32
CA TRP A 352 24.67 -23.54 5.94
C TRP A 352 23.89 -22.30 5.45
N HIS A 353 23.24 -21.57 6.35
CA HIS A 353 22.44 -20.37 6.08
C HIS A 353 23.28 -19.16 5.65
N GLY A 354 24.60 -19.20 5.86
CA GLY A 354 25.54 -18.19 5.39
C GLY A 354 25.43 -16.82 6.07
N GLY A 355 24.86 -16.75 7.28
CA GLY A 355 24.76 -15.52 8.09
C GLY A 355 23.78 -14.45 7.57
N PHE A 356 24.05 -13.18 7.89
CA PHE A 356 23.28 -12.00 7.44
C PHE A 356 23.44 -11.80 5.93
N CYS A 357 22.56 -12.40 5.14
CA CYS A 357 22.57 -12.27 3.69
C CYS A 357 21.22 -12.64 3.08
N VAL A 358 21.02 -12.23 1.83
CA VAL A 358 19.81 -12.49 1.05
C VAL A 358 19.87 -13.86 0.39
N GLY A 359 18.85 -14.71 0.62
CA GLY A 359 18.74 -16.02 -0.03
C GLY A 359 19.95 -16.94 0.21
N PRO A 360 20.15 -17.98 -0.62
CA PRO A 360 21.22 -18.95 -0.42
C PRO A 360 22.56 -18.45 -1.00
N ARG A 361 23.17 -17.45 -0.36
CA ARG A 361 24.45 -16.81 -0.74
C ARG A 361 25.49 -17.80 -1.26
N LEU A 362 25.70 -18.87 -0.49
CA LEU A 362 26.75 -19.85 -0.73
C LEU A 362 26.50 -20.70 -1.99
N LEU A 363 25.32 -20.63 -2.61
CA LEU A 363 25.03 -21.29 -3.89
C LEU A 363 25.25 -20.38 -5.12
N LEU A 364 25.56 -19.09 -4.93
CA LEU A 364 25.71 -18.12 -6.03
C LEU A 364 26.71 -18.58 -7.10
N GLN A 365 27.86 -19.12 -6.68
CA GLN A 365 28.91 -19.61 -7.59
C GLN A 365 28.45 -20.79 -8.47
N GLY A 366 27.44 -21.55 -8.02
CA GLY A 366 26.84 -22.63 -8.79
C GLY A 366 25.71 -22.17 -9.74
N MET A 367 25.19 -20.96 -9.54
CA MET A 367 24.05 -20.43 -10.31
C MET A 367 24.28 -20.47 -11.84
N PRO A 368 25.47 -20.13 -12.37
CA PRO A 368 25.71 -20.25 -13.81
C PRO A 368 25.55 -21.67 -14.34
N LEU A 369 26.04 -22.68 -13.62
CA LEU A 369 25.97 -24.09 -14.02
C LEU A 369 24.52 -24.61 -13.98
N LEU A 370 23.69 -24.08 -13.08
CA LEU A 370 22.28 -24.40 -12.99
C LEU A 370 21.44 -23.79 -14.12
N LEU A 371 21.79 -22.58 -14.57
CA LEU A 371 21.04 -21.86 -15.61
C LEU A 371 21.49 -22.13 -17.04
N LEU A 372 22.76 -22.46 -17.29
CA LEU A 372 23.24 -22.79 -18.64
C LEU A 372 22.40 -23.86 -19.37
N PRO A 373 21.90 -24.92 -18.70
CA PRO A 373 20.96 -25.89 -19.29
C PRO A 373 19.69 -25.29 -19.91
N LEU A 374 19.22 -24.13 -19.44
CA LEU A 374 18.06 -23.43 -20.02
C LEU A 374 18.32 -22.95 -21.44
N VAL A 375 19.57 -22.67 -21.79
CA VAL A 375 19.93 -22.10 -23.08
C VAL A 375 19.53 -23.01 -24.23
N PRO A 376 20.03 -24.27 -24.33
CA PRO A 376 19.60 -25.18 -25.40
C PRO A 376 18.13 -25.58 -25.26
N TRP A 377 17.59 -25.66 -24.03
CA TRP A 377 16.17 -25.97 -23.83
C TRP A 377 15.25 -24.90 -24.44
N LEU A 378 15.60 -23.62 -24.28
CA LEU A 378 14.86 -22.49 -24.83
C LEU A 378 15.11 -22.38 -26.34
N ASP A 379 16.35 -22.57 -26.80
CA ASP A 379 16.75 -22.57 -28.21
C ASP A 379 15.89 -23.54 -29.04
N ASP A 380 15.67 -24.76 -28.54
CA ASP A 380 14.88 -25.78 -29.23
C ASP A 380 13.35 -25.46 -29.26
N ARG A 381 12.89 -24.48 -28.47
CA ARG A 381 11.48 -24.13 -28.28
C ARG A 381 11.08 -22.77 -28.85
N ILE A 382 12.01 -21.83 -28.97
CA ILE A 382 11.75 -20.51 -29.57
C ILE A 382 11.17 -20.70 -30.98
N GLY A 383 10.03 -20.04 -31.24
CA GLY A 383 9.29 -20.14 -32.51
C GLY A 383 8.60 -21.49 -32.79
N ARG A 384 8.79 -22.52 -31.95
CA ARG A 384 8.20 -23.87 -32.15
C ARG A 384 7.16 -24.23 -31.08
N ARG A 385 7.35 -23.82 -29.83
CA ARG A 385 6.48 -24.15 -28.69
C ARG A 385 6.14 -22.90 -27.88
N PRO A 386 5.21 -22.05 -28.34
CA PRO A 386 4.93 -20.74 -27.73
C PRO A 386 4.44 -20.84 -26.27
N ARG A 387 3.71 -21.90 -25.91
CA ARG A 387 3.27 -22.13 -24.52
C ARG A 387 4.45 -22.37 -23.56
N ALA A 388 5.48 -23.09 -24.00
CA ALA A 388 6.65 -23.35 -23.17
C ALA A 388 7.52 -22.09 -23.01
N VAL A 389 7.62 -21.28 -24.06
CA VAL A 389 8.28 -19.97 -24.02
C VAL A 389 7.53 -19.00 -23.10
N LEU A 390 6.20 -19.00 -23.14
CA LEU A 390 5.38 -18.19 -22.24
C LEU A 390 5.52 -18.64 -20.78
N ALA A 391 5.59 -19.95 -20.53
CA ALA A 391 5.85 -20.48 -19.19
C ALA A 391 7.24 -20.06 -18.68
N PHE A 392 8.27 -20.13 -19.52
CA PHE A 392 9.61 -19.62 -19.21
C PHE A 392 9.58 -18.12 -18.87
N ALA A 393 8.90 -17.31 -19.69
CA ALA A 393 8.77 -15.88 -19.47
C ALA A 393 8.03 -15.58 -18.15
N PHE A 394 6.94 -16.30 -17.87
CA PHE A 394 6.17 -16.14 -16.63
C PHE A 394 7.01 -16.46 -15.39
N VAL A 395 7.66 -17.62 -15.34
CA VAL A 395 8.50 -17.99 -14.18
C VAL A 395 9.69 -17.04 -14.03
N SER A 396 10.28 -16.60 -15.14
CA SER A 396 11.36 -15.59 -15.13
C SER A 396 10.87 -14.26 -14.57
N LEU A 397 9.64 -13.85 -14.90
CA LEU A 397 9.03 -12.62 -14.38
C LEU A 397 8.73 -12.72 -12.87
N VAL A 398 8.24 -13.87 -12.40
CA VAL A 398 8.07 -14.13 -10.96
C VAL A 398 9.41 -14.04 -10.24
N SER A 399 10.44 -14.69 -10.79
CA SER A 399 11.80 -14.67 -10.22
C SER A 399 12.41 -13.26 -10.23
N PHE A 400 12.19 -12.48 -11.30
CA PHE A 400 12.54 -11.06 -11.35
C PHE A 400 11.83 -10.26 -10.26
N GLY A 401 10.53 -10.48 -10.05
CA GLY A 401 9.77 -9.80 -9.01
C GLY A 401 10.33 -10.05 -7.61
N VAL A 402 10.78 -11.28 -7.33
CA VAL A 402 11.47 -11.64 -6.08
C VAL A 402 12.81 -10.91 -5.95
N GLN A 403 13.64 -10.89 -7.00
CA GLN A 403 14.92 -10.17 -6.97
C GLN A 403 14.74 -8.66 -6.83
N TRP A 404 13.71 -8.09 -7.45
CA TRP A 404 13.39 -6.67 -7.30
C TRP A 404 13.10 -6.31 -5.86
N LEU A 405 12.36 -7.13 -5.12
CA LEU A 405 12.09 -6.86 -3.70
C LEU A 405 13.38 -6.79 -2.87
N PHE A 406 14.33 -7.70 -3.12
CA PHE A 406 15.62 -7.70 -2.43
C PHE A 406 16.50 -6.50 -2.76
N VAL A 407 16.35 -5.95 -3.96
CA VAL A 407 17.12 -4.82 -4.45
C VAL A 407 16.47 -3.50 -4.03
N ALA A 408 15.14 -3.40 -4.12
CA ALA A 408 14.38 -2.19 -3.84
C ALA A 408 14.21 -1.94 -2.33
N GLY A 409 14.13 -2.99 -1.51
CA GLY A 409 14.11 -2.89 -0.05
C GLY A 409 15.50 -2.91 0.57
N GLU A 410 15.58 -2.66 1.88
CA GLU A 410 16.81 -2.80 2.68
C GLU A 410 16.74 -4.12 3.49
N PRO A 411 17.24 -5.25 2.94
CA PRO A 411 17.11 -6.56 3.58
C PRO A 411 17.93 -6.71 4.86
N PHE A 412 19.04 -5.99 5.01
CA PHE A 412 19.93 -6.14 6.16
C PHE A 412 19.36 -5.43 7.38
N ARG A 413 18.79 -4.24 7.18
CA ARG A 413 18.06 -3.48 8.20
C ARG A 413 16.87 -4.28 8.71
N ILE A 414 16.06 -4.86 7.82
CA ILE A 414 14.94 -5.72 8.23
C ILE A 414 15.43 -6.92 9.04
N LEU A 415 16.53 -7.56 8.64
CA LEU A 415 17.13 -8.64 9.42
C LEU A 415 17.59 -8.18 10.81
N HIS A 416 18.05 -6.94 10.96
CA HIS A 416 18.38 -6.35 12.26
C HIS A 416 17.12 -6.02 13.09
N GLU A 417 16.09 -5.44 12.51
CA GLU A 417 14.81 -5.16 13.18
C GLU A 417 14.18 -6.45 13.73
N LEU A 418 14.03 -7.46 12.88
CA LEU A 418 13.51 -8.78 13.27
C LEU A 418 14.36 -9.45 14.36
N ARG A 419 15.68 -9.23 14.34
CA ARG A 419 16.59 -9.69 15.40
C ARG A 419 16.29 -8.98 16.71
N LEU A 420 16.19 -7.66 16.70
CA LEU A 420 15.98 -6.86 17.90
C LEU A 420 14.63 -7.21 18.53
N ASP A 421 13.58 -7.37 17.73
CA ASP A 421 12.26 -7.81 18.19
C ASP A 421 12.31 -9.19 18.85
N ALA A 422 13.01 -10.13 18.23
CA ALA A 422 13.12 -11.48 18.78
C ALA A 422 14.04 -11.54 20.03
N LEU A 423 15.06 -10.68 20.13
CA LEU A 423 15.84 -10.48 21.36
C LEU A 423 14.99 -9.86 22.48
N ALA A 424 14.16 -8.86 22.16
CA ALA A 424 13.22 -8.26 23.11
C ALA A 424 12.19 -9.29 23.62
N ALA A 425 11.86 -10.29 22.80
CA ALA A 425 11.05 -11.45 23.17
C ALA A 425 11.84 -12.61 23.82
N PHE A 426 13.10 -12.39 24.23
CA PHE A 426 14.00 -13.37 24.85
C PHE A 426 14.23 -14.66 24.02
N ARG A 427 14.18 -14.59 22.69
CA ARG A 427 14.52 -15.70 21.80
C ARG A 427 16.00 -15.60 21.38
N ALA A 428 16.72 -16.71 21.37
CA ALA A 428 18.08 -16.76 20.82
C ALA A 428 18.01 -16.84 19.29
N VAL A 429 18.42 -15.78 18.58
CA VAL A 429 18.13 -15.61 17.13
C VAL A 429 19.29 -16.05 16.23
N PHE A 430 20.51 -16.22 16.76
CA PHE A 430 21.71 -16.52 15.95
C PHE A 430 22.49 -17.77 16.36
N ASP A 431 22.15 -18.38 17.49
CA ASP A 431 22.77 -19.65 17.88
C ASP A 431 22.16 -20.85 17.15
N ASN A 432 20.98 -20.68 16.52
CA ASN A 432 20.27 -21.71 15.78
C ASN A 432 19.73 -21.19 14.43
N ASP A 433 19.73 -22.06 13.42
CA ASP A 433 19.24 -21.80 12.06
C ASP A 433 17.69 -21.69 11.95
N GLU A 434 16.97 -21.83 13.07
CA GLU A 434 15.51 -21.77 13.17
C GLU A 434 14.92 -20.47 12.63
N PHE A 435 15.60 -19.34 12.84
CA PHE A 435 15.20 -18.03 12.33
C PHE A 435 14.98 -18.03 10.80
N TYR A 436 15.73 -18.84 10.06
CA TYR A 436 15.63 -18.90 8.60
C TYR A 436 14.60 -19.93 8.11
N LEU A 437 14.13 -20.80 9.00
CA LEU A 437 13.16 -21.85 8.69
C LEU A 437 11.71 -21.39 8.92
N ASP A 438 11.50 -20.31 9.67
CA ASP A 438 10.19 -19.73 9.96
C ASP A 438 9.76 -18.71 8.88
N PHE A 439 8.49 -18.80 8.47
CA PHE A 439 7.88 -17.86 7.51
C PHE A 439 7.60 -16.50 8.13
N ALA A 440 7.35 -16.42 9.45
CA ALA A 440 7.06 -15.17 10.14
C ALA A 440 8.28 -14.23 10.16
N THR A 441 9.49 -14.78 10.13
CA THR A 441 10.77 -14.06 10.14
C THR A 441 11.41 -13.99 8.75
N ALA A 442 10.72 -14.45 7.70
CA ALA A 442 11.27 -14.47 6.34
C ALA A 442 11.38 -13.06 5.76
N PRO A 443 12.57 -12.59 5.30
CA PRO A 443 12.72 -11.24 4.77
C PRO A 443 11.77 -10.91 3.63
N LEU A 444 11.38 -11.89 2.81
CA LEU A 444 10.42 -11.69 1.72
C LEU A 444 9.02 -11.25 2.18
N ALA A 445 8.63 -11.57 3.41
CA ALA A 445 7.35 -11.14 3.98
C ALA A 445 7.38 -9.64 4.39
N HIS A 446 8.57 -9.12 4.70
CA HIS A 446 8.77 -7.79 5.30
C HIS A 446 9.33 -6.76 4.30
N LEU A 447 10.13 -7.20 3.33
CA LEU A 447 10.76 -6.34 2.30
C LEU A 447 9.82 -5.43 1.51
N PRO A 448 8.59 -5.83 1.14
CA PRO A 448 7.66 -4.92 0.49
C PRO A 448 7.32 -3.68 1.33
N PHE A 449 7.43 -3.79 2.66
CA PHE A 449 6.96 -2.79 3.62
C PHE A 449 8.09 -2.08 4.36
N GLY A 450 9.31 -2.61 4.26
CA GLY A 450 10.49 -2.00 4.86
C GLY A 450 10.99 -0.77 4.09
N PRO A 451 12.11 -0.19 4.55
CA PRO A 451 12.69 1.00 3.94
C PRO A 451 13.25 0.72 2.54
N VAL A 452 13.28 1.77 1.71
CA VAL A 452 13.90 1.72 0.38
C VAL A 452 15.41 1.59 0.52
N GLY A 453 15.95 0.55 -0.10
CA GLY A 453 17.38 0.23 -0.04
C GLY A 453 18.27 1.11 -0.93
N PRO A 454 17.94 1.29 -2.23
CA PRO A 454 18.85 1.97 -3.15
C PRO A 454 19.08 3.45 -2.85
N TYR A 455 20.34 3.88 -2.82
CA TYR A 455 20.71 5.26 -2.51
C TYR A 455 20.09 6.29 -3.45
N LEU A 456 20.16 6.05 -4.77
CA LEU A 456 19.61 6.96 -5.77
C LEU A 456 18.08 7.03 -5.77
N LEU A 457 17.42 6.10 -5.06
CA LEU A 457 15.96 6.04 -4.93
C LEU A 457 15.50 6.33 -3.49
N ARG A 458 16.38 6.87 -2.63
CA ARG A 458 16.10 7.17 -1.22
C ARG A 458 14.89 8.05 -0.96
N ASN A 459 14.49 8.86 -1.95
CA ASN A 459 13.34 9.75 -1.86
C ASN A 459 12.01 9.04 -2.15
N VAL A 460 12.04 7.75 -2.52
CA VAL A 460 10.83 6.98 -2.75
C VAL A 460 10.33 6.41 -1.43
N ARG A 461 9.02 6.54 -1.18
CA ARG A 461 8.42 6.20 0.13
C ARG A 461 8.32 4.70 0.41
N SER A 462 8.32 3.83 -0.60
CA SER A 462 8.29 2.37 -0.38
C SER A 462 8.96 1.56 -1.52
N PRO A 463 9.59 0.41 -1.22
CA PRO A 463 10.12 -0.54 -2.22
C PRO A 463 9.04 -1.07 -3.17
N LEU A 464 7.82 -1.06 -2.69
CA LEU A 464 6.63 -1.59 -3.32
C LEU A 464 6.02 -0.60 -4.33
N LEU A 465 6.16 0.72 -4.11
CA LEU A 465 5.98 1.76 -5.13
C LEU A 465 6.94 1.57 -6.31
N LEU A 466 8.21 1.31 -6.01
CA LEU A 466 9.22 1.00 -7.02
C LEU A 466 8.89 -0.30 -7.77
N TRP A 467 8.39 -1.32 -7.07
CA TRP A 467 7.96 -2.59 -7.67
C TRP A 467 6.73 -2.40 -8.56
N ALA A 468 5.71 -1.66 -8.11
CA ALA A 468 4.52 -1.38 -8.90
C ALA A 468 4.86 -0.57 -10.16
N PHE A 469 5.73 0.44 -10.05
CA PHE A 469 6.22 1.20 -11.21
C PHE A 469 7.07 0.34 -12.14
N GLY A 470 7.93 -0.52 -11.60
CA GLY A 470 8.76 -1.46 -12.35
C GLY A 470 7.94 -2.51 -13.07
N VAL A 471 6.97 -3.14 -12.41
CA VAL A 471 6.03 -4.10 -12.99
C VAL A 471 5.11 -3.44 -13.99
N PHE A 472 4.59 -2.25 -13.72
CA PHE A 472 3.80 -1.47 -14.69
C PHE A 472 4.63 -1.14 -15.93
N SER A 473 5.87 -0.70 -15.75
CA SER A 473 6.83 -0.42 -16.83
C SER A 473 7.20 -1.68 -17.59
N VAL A 474 7.42 -2.80 -16.91
CA VAL A 474 7.73 -4.11 -17.51
C VAL A 474 6.50 -4.69 -18.21
N LEU A 475 5.29 -4.52 -17.71
CA LEU A 475 4.04 -4.92 -18.38
C LEU A 475 3.76 -4.04 -19.60
N LEU A 476 4.04 -2.74 -19.52
CA LEU A 476 4.06 -1.80 -20.65
C LEU A 476 5.08 -2.24 -21.71
N LEU A 477 6.29 -2.59 -21.28
CA LEU A 477 7.38 -3.05 -22.14
C LEU A 477 7.15 -4.47 -22.68
N LEU A 478 6.46 -5.35 -21.94
CA LEU A 478 6.04 -6.72 -22.31
C LEU A 478 4.77 -6.72 -23.17
N GLY A 479 3.99 -5.63 -23.19
CA GLY A 479 2.96 -5.39 -24.22
C GLY A 479 3.56 -5.39 -25.63
N PHE A 480 4.86 -5.11 -25.76
CA PHE A 480 5.59 -5.07 -27.02
C PHE A 480 6.07 -6.45 -27.57
N PRO A 481 6.55 -7.44 -26.78
CA PRO A 481 7.15 -8.68 -27.28
C PRO A 481 6.28 -9.92 -27.09
N VAL A 482 5.17 -9.89 -26.32
CA VAL A 482 4.28 -11.06 -26.16
C VAL A 482 3.73 -11.51 -27.53
N LYS A 483 3.54 -10.59 -28.48
CA LYS A 483 3.17 -10.92 -29.87
C LYS A 483 4.34 -11.46 -30.72
N ALA A 484 5.58 -11.09 -30.39
CA ALA A 484 6.80 -11.58 -31.05
C ALA A 484 7.24 -12.97 -30.52
N LEU A 485 6.88 -13.30 -29.28
CA LEU A 485 7.19 -14.57 -28.62
C LEU A 485 6.13 -15.67 -28.88
N LEU A 486 4.89 -15.30 -29.23
CA LEU A 486 3.77 -16.25 -29.35
C LEU A 486 3.51 -16.84 -30.75
N GLY A 487 4.27 -16.52 -31.79
CA GLY A 487 4.11 -17.27 -33.05
C GLY A 487 4.92 -16.79 -34.23
N LYS A 488 5.40 -17.77 -35.00
CA LYS A 488 5.81 -17.63 -36.40
C LYS A 488 4.72 -16.87 -37.17
N GLY A 489 5.13 -15.80 -37.83
CA GLY A 489 4.27 -14.97 -38.63
C GLY A 489 4.49 -13.50 -38.27
N GLU A 490 5.30 -12.82 -39.08
CA GLU A 490 4.79 -11.57 -39.62
C GLU A 490 3.36 -11.87 -40.05
N VAL A 491 2.34 -11.33 -39.37
CA VAL A 491 1.02 -11.24 -39.98
C VAL A 491 1.23 -10.22 -41.09
N PRO A 492 1.33 -10.61 -42.36
CA PRO A 492 1.46 -9.64 -43.43
C PRO A 492 0.15 -8.85 -43.41
N GLY A 493 0.25 -7.53 -43.25
CA GLY A 493 -0.91 -6.65 -43.44
C GLY A 493 -1.63 -6.11 -42.20
N VAL A 494 -1.11 -6.21 -40.96
CA VAL A 494 -1.61 -5.36 -39.84
C VAL A 494 -0.69 -4.14 -39.69
N PRO A 495 -1.13 -2.93 -40.09
CA PRO A 495 -0.31 -1.72 -40.05
C PRO A 495 0.21 -1.43 -38.64
N TRP A 496 1.44 -0.90 -38.51
CA TRP A 496 2.02 -0.48 -37.23
C TRP A 496 1.10 0.47 -36.44
N ARG A 497 0.30 1.27 -37.15
CA ARG A 497 -0.73 2.17 -36.61
C ARG A 497 -1.78 1.44 -35.76
N GLU A 498 -2.16 0.21 -36.11
CA GLU A 498 -3.11 -0.60 -35.33
C GLU A 498 -2.48 -1.17 -34.04
N ARG A 499 -1.15 -1.23 -33.96
CA ARG A 499 -0.45 -1.68 -32.74
C ARG A 499 -0.26 -0.54 -31.74
N LEU A 500 -0.16 0.71 -32.21
CA LEU A 500 -0.07 1.90 -31.35
C LEU A 500 -1.43 2.41 -30.87
N ALA A 501 -2.53 2.08 -31.54
CA ALA A 501 -3.85 2.61 -31.21
C ALA A 501 -4.28 2.39 -29.73
N PRO A 502 -4.11 1.21 -29.10
CA PRO A 502 -4.43 1.03 -27.68
C PRO A 502 -3.55 1.91 -26.77
N PHE A 503 -2.26 2.04 -27.10
CA PHE A 503 -1.34 2.89 -26.33
C PHE A 503 -1.72 4.37 -26.42
N LEU A 504 -2.07 4.85 -27.62
CA LEU A 504 -2.54 6.22 -27.82
C LEU A 504 -3.87 6.48 -27.08
N LEU A 505 -4.78 5.51 -27.05
CA LEU A 505 -6.02 5.62 -26.26
C LEU A 505 -5.73 5.65 -24.76
N ALA A 506 -4.85 4.79 -24.27
CA ALA A 506 -4.46 4.78 -22.86
C ALA A 506 -3.86 6.13 -22.47
N LEU A 507 -2.92 6.66 -23.28
CA LEU A 507 -2.28 7.94 -23.05
C LEU A 507 -3.27 9.11 -23.15
N ALA A 508 -4.14 9.13 -24.16
CA ALA A 508 -5.15 10.17 -24.31
C ALA A 508 -6.17 10.14 -23.16
N THR A 509 -6.59 8.95 -22.72
CA THR A 509 -7.49 8.80 -21.58
C THR A 509 -6.82 9.24 -20.29
N ALA A 510 -5.58 8.80 -20.04
CA ALA A 510 -4.82 9.24 -18.89
C ALA A 510 -4.64 10.76 -18.88
N ALA A 511 -4.31 11.36 -20.03
CA ALA A 511 -4.19 12.81 -20.21
C ALA A 511 -5.51 13.56 -19.92
N LEU A 512 -6.65 13.01 -20.35
CA LEU A 512 -7.97 13.59 -20.07
C LEU A 512 -8.27 13.63 -18.57
N TYR A 513 -7.82 12.65 -17.79
CA TYR A 513 -8.08 12.51 -16.36
C TYR A 513 -6.89 12.84 -15.45
N VAL A 514 -5.89 13.59 -15.95
CA VAL A 514 -4.77 14.07 -15.11
C VAL A 514 -5.26 14.93 -13.94
N PRO A 515 -6.24 15.85 -14.09
CA PRO A 515 -6.71 16.66 -12.97
C PRO A 515 -7.22 15.82 -11.78
N THR A 516 -7.90 14.70 -12.05
CA THR A 516 -8.34 13.76 -11.02
C THR A 516 -7.22 13.28 -10.09
N LEU A 517 -5.97 13.22 -10.55
CA LEU A 517 -4.85 12.79 -9.72
C LEU A 517 -4.53 13.78 -8.58
N GLY A 518 -4.92 15.04 -8.72
CA GLY A 518 -4.75 16.08 -7.71
C GLY A 518 -5.91 16.20 -6.73
N ASN A 519 -6.94 15.36 -6.86
CA ASN A 519 -8.11 15.39 -5.99
C ASN A 519 -7.84 14.69 -4.66
N ASP A 520 -8.51 15.14 -3.61
CA ASP A 520 -8.56 14.48 -2.31
C ASP A 520 -9.78 13.56 -2.20
N PHE A 521 -9.86 12.76 -1.13
CA PHE A 521 -11.07 12.01 -0.83
C PHE A 521 -12.25 12.96 -0.56
N ILE A 522 -13.42 12.57 -1.06
CA ILE A 522 -14.67 13.26 -0.77
C ILE A 522 -15.46 12.50 0.29
N ASN A 523 -16.42 13.14 0.95
CA ASN A 523 -17.27 12.52 1.97
C ASN A 523 -18.29 11.48 1.44
N LEU A 524 -18.23 11.13 0.14
CA LEU A 524 -18.80 9.89 -0.42
C LEU A 524 -17.84 8.70 -0.33
N ASP A 525 -16.54 8.95 -0.13
CA ASP A 525 -15.52 7.94 0.11
C ASP A 525 -15.58 7.55 1.58
N ASP A 526 -16.48 6.61 1.90
CA ASP A 526 -16.58 6.05 3.24
C ASP A 526 -15.19 5.55 3.69
N PRO A 527 -14.65 6.10 4.79
CA PRO A 527 -13.34 5.71 5.30
C PRO A 527 -13.22 4.20 5.44
N TRP A 528 -14.24 3.52 5.97
CA TRP A 528 -14.21 2.07 6.22
C TRP A 528 -14.38 1.25 4.94
N TYR A 529 -14.89 1.86 3.88
CA TYR A 529 -15.02 1.22 2.57
C TYR A 529 -13.76 1.42 1.69
N VAL A 530 -13.13 2.61 1.76
CA VAL A 530 -12.11 3.07 0.80
C VAL A 530 -10.69 3.12 1.36
N HIS A 531 -10.43 3.74 2.51
CA HIS A 531 -9.08 4.03 3.01
C HIS A 531 -8.82 3.60 4.47
N GLY A 532 -9.74 2.85 5.06
CA GLY A 532 -9.71 2.26 6.40
C GLY A 532 -10.42 0.91 6.40
N SER A 533 -10.29 0.18 5.29
CA SER A 533 -10.98 -1.10 5.11
C SER A 533 -10.44 -2.15 6.08
N PRO A 534 -11.31 -2.94 6.76
CA PRO A 534 -10.86 -4.02 7.64
C PRO A 534 -10.06 -5.09 6.89
N PHE A 535 -10.21 -5.19 5.56
CA PHE A 535 -9.35 -6.06 4.76
C PHE A 535 -7.94 -5.49 4.63
N ALA A 536 -7.80 -4.17 4.48
CA ALA A 536 -6.49 -3.53 4.34
C ALA A 536 -5.67 -3.58 5.62
N THR A 537 -6.30 -3.55 6.80
CA THR A 537 -5.62 -3.73 8.09
C THR A 537 -4.98 -5.12 8.25
N GLU A 538 -5.48 -6.12 7.53
CA GLU A 538 -4.94 -7.48 7.48
C GLU A 538 -3.82 -7.66 6.41
N GLY A 539 -3.39 -6.56 5.77
CA GLY A 539 -2.36 -6.54 4.74
C GLY A 539 -2.69 -7.47 3.56
N TRP A 540 -1.70 -8.24 3.09
CA TRP A 540 -1.89 -9.15 1.95
C TRP A 540 -2.92 -10.26 2.19
N ARG A 541 -3.13 -10.69 3.45
CA ARG A 541 -4.19 -11.66 3.78
C ARG A 541 -5.57 -11.09 3.50
N GLY A 542 -5.71 -9.78 3.66
CA GLY A 542 -6.87 -8.99 3.28
C GLY A 542 -7.38 -9.25 1.86
N ILE A 543 -6.50 -9.57 0.91
CA ILE A 543 -6.90 -9.89 -0.46
C ILE A 543 -7.76 -11.15 -0.47
N LEU A 544 -7.35 -12.19 0.25
CA LEU A 544 -8.11 -13.44 0.33
C LEU A 544 -9.38 -13.23 1.15
N LEU A 545 -9.29 -12.53 2.29
CA LEU A 545 -10.44 -12.22 3.15
C LEU A 545 -11.54 -11.47 2.39
N ALA A 546 -11.17 -10.53 1.51
CA ALA A 546 -12.12 -9.82 0.66
C ALA A 546 -13.01 -10.77 -0.16
N PHE A 547 -12.54 -11.97 -0.55
CA PHE A 547 -13.34 -12.96 -1.29
C PHE A 547 -14.20 -13.85 -0.40
N PHE A 548 -13.93 -13.97 0.90
CA PHE A 548 -14.64 -14.85 1.81
C PHE A 548 -15.54 -14.12 2.81
N GLU A 549 -15.33 -12.83 3.02
CA GLU A 549 -16.08 -11.99 3.94
C GLU A 549 -16.82 -10.86 3.21
N SER A 550 -17.86 -10.32 3.83
CA SER A 550 -18.61 -9.14 3.36
C SER A 550 -18.46 -8.01 4.37
N HIS A 551 -18.41 -6.77 3.90
CA HIS A 551 -18.33 -5.59 4.76
C HIS A 551 -19.43 -4.58 4.37
N LEU A 552 -20.11 -4.00 5.36
CA LEU A 552 -21.18 -3.01 5.18
C LEU A 552 -22.25 -3.43 4.16
N ASP A 553 -22.72 -4.69 4.28
CA ASP A 553 -23.78 -5.28 3.43
C ASP A 553 -23.51 -5.22 1.91
N ALA A 554 -22.24 -5.08 1.53
CA ALA A 554 -21.76 -4.99 0.16
C ALA A 554 -20.69 -6.07 -0.11
N TYR A 555 -20.93 -6.92 -1.11
CA TYR A 555 -19.97 -7.94 -1.55
C TYR A 555 -19.36 -7.59 -2.91
N TYR A 556 -18.24 -6.88 -2.87
CA TYR A 556 -17.45 -6.48 -4.02
C TYR A 556 -15.98 -6.93 -3.88
N PRO A 557 -15.72 -8.24 -3.78
CA PRO A 557 -14.43 -8.79 -3.38
C PRO A 557 -13.26 -8.34 -4.28
N VAL A 558 -13.49 -8.16 -5.59
CA VAL A 558 -12.44 -7.68 -6.50
C VAL A 558 -12.12 -6.21 -6.23
N THR A 559 -13.14 -5.40 -5.96
CA THR A 559 -12.97 -3.97 -5.64
C THR A 559 -12.23 -3.81 -4.31
N HIS A 560 -12.64 -4.55 -3.28
CA HIS A 560 -11.95 -4.55 -2.00
C HIS A 560 -10.54 -5.13 -2.11
N ALA A 561 -10.31 -6.18 -2.89
CA ALA A 561 -8.96 -6.66 -3.15
C ALA A 561 -8.07 -5.58 -3.79
N ILE A 562 -8.60 -4.78 -4.72
CA ILE A 562 -7.85 -3.65 -5.29
C ILE A 562 -7.61 -2.56 -4.24
N TYR A 563 -8.60 -2.19 -3.42
CA TYR A 563 -8.39 -1.23 -2.33
C TYR A 563 -7.36 -1.74 -1.31
N THR A 564 -7.46 -3.00 -0.88
CA THR A 564 -6.48 -3.66 -0.02
C THR A 564 -5.10 -3.57 -0.63
N VAL A 565 -4.95 -3.86 -1.92
CA VAL A 565 -3.67 -3.70 -2.63
C VAL A 565 -3.22 -2.24 -2.55
N VAL A 566 -4.03 -1.27 -2.99
CA VAL A 566 -3.66 0.16 -2.99
C VAL A 566 -3.28 0.65 -1.59
N GLN A 567 -4.06 0.35 -0.57
CA GLN A 567 -3.80 0.72 0.83
C GLN A 567 -2.57 0.01 1.39
N THR A 568 -2.37 -1.26 1.06
CA THR A 568 -1.18 -2.03 1.47
C THR A 568 0.09 -1.50 0.80
N LEU A 569 0.00 -1.01 -0.45
CA LEU A 569 1.13 -0.45 -1.20
C LEU A 569 1.43 1.03 -0.84
N PHE A 570 0.39 1.84 -0.61
CA PHE A 570 0.45 3.31 -0.62
C PHE A 570 -0.23 3.99 0.58
N GLY A 571 -0.74 3.22 1.53
CA GLY A 571 -1.51 3.73 2.67
C GLY A 571 -2.80 4.43 2.21
N THR A 572 -3.21 5.45 2.96
CA THR A 572 -4.40 6.26 2.69
C THR A 572 -4.15 7.38 1.69
N SER A 573 -3.29 7.16 0.69
CA SER A 573 -2.97 8.19 -0.32
C SER A 573 -4.10 8.36 -1.34
N ALA A 574 -4.79 9.51 -1.35
CA ALA A 574 -5.82 9.84 -2.34
C ALA A 574 -5.28 9.77 -3.79
N LEU A 575 -4.09 10.35 -4.02
CA LEU A 575 -3.38 10.29 -5.30
C LEU A 575 -3.22 8.85 -5.80
N ALA A 576 -2.85 7.91 -4.92
CA ALA A 576 -2.65 6.53 -5.32
C ALA A 576 -3.97 5.84 -5.72
N HIS A 577 -5.04 6.10 -4.99
CA HIS A 577 -6.37 5.59 -5.31
C HIS A 577 -6.87 6.12 -6.65
N HIS A 578 -6.76 7.43 -6.88
CA HIS A 578 -7.08 8.05 -8.17
C HIS A 578 -6.21 7.51 -9.31
N ALA A 579 -4.89 7.37 -9.11
CA ALA A 579 -3.99 6.85 -10.14
C ALA A 579 -4.34 5.41 -10.57
N VAL A 580 -4.66 4.54 -9.61
CA VAL A 580 -5.09 3.17 -9.92
C VAL A 580 -6.44 3.17 -10.64
N GLN A 581 -7.39 3.98 -10.19
CA GLN A 581 -8.71 4.07 -10.83
C GLN A 581 -8.62 4.59 -12.27
N VAL A 582 -7.87 5.68 -12.50
CA VAL A 582 -7.60 6.25 -13.83
C VAL A 582 -6.85 5.23 -14.70
N GLY A 583 -5.86 4.52 -14.15
CA GLY A 583 -5.11 3.49 -14.86
C GLY A 583 -5.97 2.32 -15.32
N ILE A 584 -6.84 1.80 -14.44
CA ILE A 584 -7.79 0.73 -14.75
C ILE A 584 -8.78 1.20 -15.83
N PHE A 585 -9.31 2.42 -15.70
CA PHE A 585 -10.22 2.99 -16.68
C PHE A 585 -9.54 3.15 -18.05
N ALA A 586 -8.34 3.74 -18.09
CA ALA A 586 -7.56 3.93 -19.31
C ALA A 586 -7.21 2.59 -19.99
N ALA A 587 -6.89 1.55 -19.22
CA ALA A 587 -6.69 0.20 -19.74
C ALA A 587 -7.97 -0.37 -20.37
N GLY A 588 -9.12 -0.16 -19.73
CA GLY A 588 -10.42 -0.54 -20.27
C GLY A 588 -10.72 0.17 -21.59
N VAL A 589 -10.52 1.48 -21.65
CA VAL A 589 -10.72 2.30 -22.88
C VAL A 589 -9.78 1.87 -24.00
N ALA A 590 -8.51 1.62 -23.68
CA ALA A 590 -7.51 1.16 -24.65
C ALA A 590 -7.87 -0.20 -25.29
N LEU A 591 -8.50 -1.09 -24.53
CA LEU A 591 -8.90 -2.43 -24.98
C LEU A 591 -10.34 -2.49 -25.52
N LEU A 592 -11.15 -1.45 -25.30
CA LEU A 592 -12.54 -1.40 -25.78
C LEU A 592 -12.67 -1.65 -27.31
N PRO A 593 -11.80 -1.11 -28.20
CA PRO A 593 -11.87 -1.44 -29.63
C PRO A 593 -11.69 -2.94 -29.94
N TRP A 594 -10.93 -3.66 -29.11
CA TRP A 594 -10.78 -5.11 -29.24
C TRP A 594 -12.03 -5.86 -28.79
N ALA A 595 -12.69 -5.42 -27.72
CA ALA A 595 -13.98 -5.97 -27.29
C ALA A 595 -15.10 -5.72 -28.31
N LEU A 596 -15.20 -4.49 -28.84
CA LEU A 596 -16.20 -4.12 -29.84
C LEU A 596 -16.08 -4.92 -31.15
N ALA A 597 -14.88 -5.43 -31.46
CA ALA A 597 -14.69 -6.33 -32.61
C ALA A 597 -15.50 -7.64 -32.47
N ALA A 598 -15.79 -8.11 -31.26
CA ALA A 598 -16.66 -9.27 -31.04
C ALA A 598 -18.10 -9.03 -31.53
N PHE A 599 -18.53 -7.77 -31.55
CA PHE A 599 -19.84 -7.33 -32.05
C PHE A 599 -19.83 -7.01 -33.55
N GLY A 600 -18.68 -7.17 -34.23
CA GLY A 600 -18.52 -6.86 -35.65
C GLY A 600 -18.19 -5.40 -35.95
N ILE A 601 -17.79 -4.61 -34.95
CA ILE A 601 -17.37 -3.23 -35.12
C ILE A 601 -15.88 -3.20 -35.48
N PRO A 602 -15.46 -2.56 -36.60
CA PRO A 602 -14.05 -2.46 -36.97
C PRO A 602 -13.23 -1.71 -35.91
N ARG A 603 -12.00 -2.16 -35.62
CA ARG A 603 -11.15 -1.56 -34.57
C ARG A 603 -10.90 -0.06 -34.74
N ALA A 604 -10.75 0.43 -35.98
CA ALA A 604 -10.59 1.86 -36.25
C ALA A 604 -11.83 2.69 -35.88
N VAL A 605 -13.03 2.12 -36.01
CA VAL A 605 -14.27 2.74 -35.54
C VAL A 605 -14.37 2.62 -34.02
N GLY A 606 -14.01 1.45 -33.49
CA GLY A 606 -13.91 1.22 -32.05
C GLY A 606 -12.99 2.23 -31.34
N PHE A 607 -11.90 2.66 -31.99
CA PHE A 607 -11.01 3.71 -31.46
C PHE A 607 -11.75 5.03 -31.21
N TRP A 608 -12.52 5.51 -32.20
CA TRP A 608 -13.29 6.76 -32.06
C TRP A 608 -14.44 6.62 -31.08
N ILE A 609 -15.10 5.46 -31.03
CA ILE A 609 -16.13 5.17 -30.02
C ILE A 609 -15.50 5.27 -28.63
N ALA A 610 -14.37 4.61 -28.41
CA ALA A 610 -13.68 4.60 -27.12
C ALA A 610 -13.21 6.00 -26.71
N LEU A 611 -12.61 6.77 -27.63
CA LEU A 611 -12.09 8.11 -27.35
C LEU A 611 -13.22 9.11 -26.99
N LEU A 612 -14.28 9.17 -27.80
CA LEU A 612 -15.39 10.10 -27.56
C LEU A 612 -16.20 9.70 -26.31
N TRP A 613 -16.42 8.40 -26.11
CA TRP A 613 -17.08 7.90 -24.91
C TRP A 613 -16.28 8.20 -23.64
N ALA A 614 -14.95 8.02 -23.67
CA ALA A 614 -14.09 8.30 -22.52
C ALA A 614 -14.00 9.81 -22.18
N ALA A 615 -14.06 10.68 -23.20
CA ALA A 615 -14.06 12.13 -23.03
C ALA A 615 -15.39 12.70 -22.52
N HIS A 616 -16.49 11.94 -22.64
CA HIS A 616 -17.81 12.41 -22.26
C HIS A 616 -17.88 12.79 -20.76
N PRO A 617 -18.45 13.95 -20.38
CA PRO A 617 -18.41 14.46 -19.01
C PRO A 617 -19.14 13.57 -17.98
N MET A 618 -20.13 12.77 -18.41
CA MET A 618 -20.81 11.80 -17.53
C MET A 618 -19.92 10.61 -17.11
N ARG A 619 -18.65 10.56 -17.51
CA ARG A 619 -17.68 9.55 -17.04
C ARG A 619 -16.93 10.01 -15.80
N VAL A 620 -16.95 11.32 -15.52
CA VAL A 620 -16.16 11.92 -14.44
C VAL A 620 -16.52 11.31 -13.09
N GLU A 621 -17.80 11.12 -12.78
CA GLU A 621 -18.19 10.48 -11.51
C GLU A 621 -17.57 9.07 -11.36
N SER A 622 -17.61 8.21 -12.38
CA SER A 622 -17.04 6.86 -12.29
C SER A 622 -15.51 6.82 -12.20
N VAL A 623 -14.82 7.91 -12.60
CA VAL A 623 -13.35 7.96 -12.67
C VAL A 623 -12.74 8.82 -11.55
N SER A 624 -13.45 9.87 -11.11
CA SER A 624 -12.96 10.84 -10.12
C SER A 624 -13.48 10.61 -8.71
N TRP A 625 -14.55 9.85 -8.53
CA TRP A 625 -14.97 9.41 -7.20
C TRP A 625 -14.27 8.09 -6.85
N VAL A 626 -13.37 8.10 -5.87
CA VAL A 626 -12.57 6.92 -5.50
C VAL A 626 -13.46 5.73 -5.16
N GLY A 627 -14.46 5.94 -4.32
CA GLY A 627 -15.40 4.94 -3.82
C GLY A 627 -16.14 4.18 -4.92
N ASN A 628 -16.15 4.71 -6.14
CA ASN A 628 -16.74 4.06 -7.30
C ASN A 628 -15.75 3.22 -8.14
N LEU A 629 -14.58 2.83 -7.62
CA LEU A 629 -13.62 1.95 -8.29
C LEU A 629 -14.23 0.68 -8.89
N LYS A 630 -15.31 0.17 -8.27
CA LYS A 630 -16.12 -0.95 -8.77
C LYS A 630 -16.55 -0.80 -10.22
N ASP A 631 -16.81 0.43 -10.67
CA ASP A 631 -17.22 0.73 -12.05
C ASP A 631 -16.07 0.54 -13.06
N PRO A 632 -14.93 1.25 -12.95
CA PRO A 632 -13.77 1.01 -13.82
C PRO A 632 -13.28 -0.44 -13.80
N ALA A 633 -13.23 -1.08 -12.62
CA ALA A 633 -12.78 -2.47 -12.48
C ALA A 633 -13.71 -3.44 -13.21
N ALA A 634 -15.03 -3.32 -13.02
CA ALA A 634 -16.00 -4.14 -13.73
C ALA A 634 -16.01 -3.86 -15.25
N PHE A 635 -15.87 -2.59 -15.66
CA PHE A 635 -15.75 -2.22 -17.07
C PHE A 635 -14.54 -2.89 -17.74
N LEU A 636 -13.34 -2.82 -17.14
CA LEU A 636 -12.16 -3.50 -17.65
C LEU A 636 -12.37 -5.02 -17.75
N GLY A 637 -12.93 -5.63 -16.70
CA GLY A 637 -13.26 -7.06 -16.70
C GLY A 637 -14.21 -7.45 -17.83
N LEU A 638 -15.25 -6.64 -18.10
CA LEU A 638 -16.20 -6.87 -19.20
C LEU A 638 -15.53 -6.69 -20.57
N VAL A 639 -14.71 -5.67 -20.76
CA VAL A 639 -13.92 -5.47 -21.98
C VAL A 639 -13.04 -6.69 -22.25
N LEU A 640 -12.35 -7.20 -21.22
CA LEU A 640 -11.55 -8.42 -21.32
C LEU A 640 -12.41 -9.65 -21.62
N ALA A 641 -13.59 -9.77 -21.00
CA ALA A 641 -14.51 -10.88 -21.21
C ALA A 641 -15.02 -10.94 -22.66
N PHE A 642 -15.49 -9.82 -23.21
CA PHE A 642 -15.99 -9.74 -24.59
C PHE A 642 -14.87 -9.85 -25.63
N GLY A 643 -13.71 -9.24 -25.38
CA GLY A 643 -12.57 -9.38 -26.26
C GLY A 643 -12.06 -10.83 -26.32
N ALA A 644 -11.91 -11.49 -25.17
CA ALA A 644 -11.51 -12.89 -25.09
C ALA A 644 -12.54 -13.80 -25.78
N TYR A 645 -13.83 -13.49 -25.61
CA TYR A 645 -14.91 -14.18 -26.31
C TYR A 645 -14.77 -14.04 -27.83
N GLY A 646 -14.54 -12.83 -28.33
CA GLY A 646 -14.33 -12.55 -29.75
C GLY A 646 -13.10 -13.27 -30.33
N ALA A 647 -12.04 -13.41 -29.52
CA ALA A 647 -10.82 -14.14 -29.86
C ALA A 647 -10.96 -15.68 -29.76
N GLY A 648 -12.10 -16.19 -29.27
CA GLY A 648 -12.34 -17.63 -29.09
C GLY A 648 -11.80 -18.21 -27.76
N TRP A 649 -11.28 -17.39 -26.86
CA TRP A 649 -10.74 -17.79 -25.56
C TRP A 649 -11.86 -17.92 -24.50
N ARG A 650 -12.71 -18.93 -24.68
CA ARG A 650 -13.95 -19.07 -23.88
C ARG A 650 -13.71 -19.15 -22.37
N LYS A 651 -12.72 -19.93 -21.92
CA LYS A 651 -12.41 -20.06 -20.48
C LYS A 651 -11.96 -18.73 -19.86
N THR A 652 -11.08 -18.01 -20.55
CA THR A 652 -10.62 -16.67 -20.15
C THR A 652 -11.79 -15.69 -20.12
N SER A 653 -12.68 -15.75 -21.11
CA SER A 653 -13.88 -14.91 -21.14
C SER A 653 -14.79 -15.13 -19.93
N VAL A 654 -15.04 -16.38 -19.55
CA VAL A 654 -15.85 -16.71 -18.35
C VAL A 654 -15.16 -16.22 -17.07
N ALA A 655 -13.85 -16.42 -16.94
CA ALA A 655 -13.10 -15.96 -15.76
C ALA A 655 -13.12 -14.43 -15.64
N MET A 656 -12.92 -13.70 -16.74
CA MET A 656 -12.96 -12.23 -16.75
C MET A 656 -14.37 -11.69 -16.48
N LEU A 657 -15.42 -12.39 -16.95
CA LEU A 657 -16.80 -12.06 -16.60
C LEU A 657 -17.03 -12.24 -15.09
N ALA A 658 -16.54 -13.35 -14.50
CA ALA A 658 -16.65 -13.57 -13.06
C ALA A 658 -15.98 -12.45 -12.28
N LEU A 659 -14.75 -12.08 -12.61
CA LEU A 659 -14.04 -10.97 -11.97
C LEU A 659 -14.77 -9.63 -12.15
N ALA A 660 -15.37 -9.38 -13.33
CA ALA A 660 -16.14 -8.16 -13.56
C ALA A 660 -17.38 -8.08 -12.65
N LEU A 661 -18.13 -9.18 -12.54
CA LEU A 661 -19.33 -9.23 -11.70
C LEU A 661 -19.00 -9.25 -10.20
N LEU A 662 -17.84 -9.78 -9.82
CA LEU A 662 -17.31 -9.71 -8.46
C LEU A 662 -16.72 -8.32 -8.12
N ALA A 663 -16.43 -7.49 -9.11
CA ALA A 663 -16.13 -6.06 -8.90
C ALA A 663 -17.44 -5.26 -8.74
N LYS A 664 -18.44 -5.52 -9.59
CA LYS A 664 -19.78 -4.94 -9.47
C LYS A 664 -20.87 -5.90 -9.98
N SER A 665 -21.68 -6.42 -9.06
CA SER A 665 -22.72 -7.41 -9.34
C SER A 665 -23.87 -6.87 -10.19
N ALA A 666 -24.10 -5.54 -10.16
CA ALA A 666 -25.15 -4.87 -10.92
C ALA A 666 -25.05 -5.03 -12.45
N PHE A 667 -23.95 -5.58 -12.99
CA PHE A 667 -23.80 -5.81 -14.43
C PHE A 667 -24.17 -7.24 -14.88
N PHE A 668 -24.71 -8.08 -14.01
CA PHE A 668 -25.06 -9.47 -14.37
C PHE A 668 -25.97 -9.62 -15.62
N PRO A 669 -26.92 -8.71 -15.95
CA PRO A 669 -27.77 -8.89 -17.13
C PRO A 669 -26.99 -8.85 -18.46
N ILE A 670 -25.79 -8.27 -18.47
CA ILE A 670 -24.89 -8.22 -19.65
C ILE A 670 -24.53 -9.62 -20.15
N ALA A 671 -24.61 -10.66 -19.31
CA ALA A 671 -24.37 -12.03 -19.74
C ALA A 671 -25.32 -12.48 -20.87
N GLY A 672 -26.52 -11.89 -20.96
CA GLY A 672 -27.46 -12.11 -22.07
C GLY A 672 -26.89 -11.75 -23.45
N LEU A 673 -25.91 -10.84 -23.51
CA LEU A 673 -25.24 -10.50 -24.77
C LEU A 673 -24.43 -11.67 -25.33
N PHE A 674 -23.90 -12.57 -24.50
CA PHE A 674 -23.20 -13.77 -24.99
C PHE A 674 -24.15 -14.74 -25.71
N VAL A 675 -25.41 -14.83 -25.27
CA VAL A 675 -26.46 -15.58 -25.97
C VAL A 675 -26.75 -14.95 -27.32
N LEU A 676 -26.91 -13.62 -27.37
CA LEU A 676 -27.16 -12.90 -28.62
C LEU A 676 -25.99 -13.01 -29.60
N LEU A 677 -24.75 -12.97 -29.10
CA LEU A 677 -23.55 -13.18 -29.92
C LEU A 677 -23.48 -14.61 -30.48
N GLU A 678 -23.80 -15.64 -29.71
CA GLU A 678 -23.89 -17.01 -30.24
C GLU A 678 -25.06 -17.18 -31.20
N ARG A 679 -26.18 -16.49 -30.97
CA ARG A 679 -27.36 -16.51 -31.84
C ARG A 679 -27.06 -15.99 -33.25
N ARG A 680 -26.03 -15.15 -33.41
CA ARG A 680 -25.52 -14.73 -34.73
C ARG A 680 -24.85 -15.86 -35.51
N ARG A 681 -24.46 -16.94 -34.83
CA ARG A 681 -23.71 -18.07 -35.40
C ARG A 681 -24.49 -19.39 -35.38
N ALA A 682 -25.48 -19.52 -34.49
CA ALA A 682 -26.24 -20.75 -34.29
C ALA A 682 -27.72 -20.46 -33.95
N GLY A 683 -28.55 -21.50 -33.96
CA GLY A 683 -29.93 -21.44 -33.44
C GLY A 683 -29.98 -21.21 -31.93
N TRP A 684 -31.16 -20.87 -31.41
CA TRP A 684 -31.38 -20.48 -30.01
C TRP A 684 -30.90 -21.54 -29.01
N GLU A 685 -31.27 -22.80 -29.20
CA GLU A 685 -30.87 -23.90 -28.31
C GLU A 685 -29.34 -23.98 -28.14
N ARG A 686 -28.61 -24.04 -29.27
CA ARG A 686 -27.14 -24.07 -29.25
C ARG A 686 -26.53 -22.78 -28.70
N ALA A 687 -27.18 -21.63 -28.90
CA ALA A 687 -26.71 -20.36 -28.37
C ALA A 687 -26.77 -20.33 -26.85
N PHE A 688 -27.87 -20.80 -26.25
CA PHE A 688 -28.00 -20.95 -24.81
C PHE A 688 -26.99 -21.94 -24.24
N VAL A 689 -26.87 -23.14 -24.83
CA VAL A 689 -25.91 -24.16 -24.36
C VAL A 689 -24.47 -23.64 -24.37
N ARG A 690 -24.07 -22.90 -25.41
CA ARG A 690 -22.71 -22.35 -25.53
C ARG A 690 -22.45 -21.17 -24.61
N ALA A 691 -23.48 -20.38 -24.29
CA ALA A 691 -23.39 -19.27 -23.35
C ALA A 691 -23.66 -19.69 -21.89
N LEU A 692 -24.06 -20.95 -21.65
CA LEU A 692 -24.40 -21.47 -20.32
C LEU A 692 -23.33 -21.20 -19.26
N PRO A 693 -22.00 -21.34 -19.53
CA PRO A 693 -20.99 -21.00 -18.53
C PRO A 693 -21.02 -19.52 -18.11
N HIS A 694 -21.25 -18.59 -19.04
CA HIS A 694 -21.38 -17.16 -18.75
C HIS A 694 -22.65 -16.84 -17.98
N LEU A 695 -23.77 -17.47 -18.37
CA LEU A 695 -25.06 -17.33 -17.69
C LEU A 695 -25.01 -17.90 -16.27
N ALA A 696 -24.34 -19.04 -16.07
CA ALA A 696 -24.18 -19.67 -14.76
C ALA A 696 -23.41 -18.75 -13.81
N VAL A 697 -22.27 -18.20 -14.25
CA VAL A 697 -21.51 -17.21 -13.45
C VAL A 697 -22.37 -16.00 -13.10
N ALA A 698 -23.10 -15.45 -14.07
CA ALA A 698 -23.95 -14.30 -13.84
C ALA A 698 -25.10 -14.60 -12.87
N ALA A 699 -25.74 -15.76 -12.99
CA ALA A 699 -26.80 -16.20 -12.09
C ALA A 699 -26.28 -16.43 -10.67
N THR A 700 -25.10 -17.04 -10.51
CA THR A 700 -24.47 -17.26 -9.19
C THR A 700 -24.17 -15.92 -8.50
N VAL A 701 -23.51 -14.98 -9.19
CA VAL A 701 -23.19 -13.68 -8.58
C VAL A 701 -24.46 -12.86 -8.32
N ALA A 702 -25.46 -12.92 -9.21
CA ALA A 702 -26.75 -12.28 -8.99
C ALA A 702 -27.48 -12.87 -7.76
N ALA A 703 -27.42 -14.20 -7.56
CA ALA A 703 -28.01 -14.86 -6.40
C ALA A 703 -27.30 -14.48 -5.10
N ILE A 704 -25.97 -14.40 -5.10
CA ILE A 704 -25.18 -13.91 -3.94
C ILE A 704 -25.56 -12.46 -3.63
N GLY A 705 -25.56 -11.59 -4.65
CA GLY A 705 -25.96 -10.19 -4.49
C GLY A 705 -27.39 -10.03 -3.99
N ALA A 706 -28.34 -10.82 -4.52
CA ALA A 706 -29.71 -10.82 -4.04
C ALA A 706 -29.82 -11.32 -2.60
N TYR A 707 -29.13 -12.41 -2.23
CA TYR A 707 -29.13 -12.91 -0.85
C TYR A 707 -28.61 -11.85 0.15
N LEU A 708 -27.53 -11.16 -0.20
CA LEU A 708 -26.93 -10.15 0.67
C LEU A 708 -27.72 -8.83 0.70
N HIS A 709 -28.48 -8.50 -0.35
CA HIS A 709 -29.20 -7.21 -0.44
C HIS A 709 -30.71 -7.28 -0.19
N VAL A 710 -31.36 -8.44 -0.34
CA VAL A 710 -32.83 -8.57 -0.22
C VAL A 710 -33.26 -8.81 1.23
N PHE A 711 -32.44 -9.45 2.06
CA PHE A 711 -32.80 -9.72 3.46
C PHE A 711 -32.66 -8.51 4.42
N PRO A 712 -31.75 -7.53 4.21
CA PRO A 712 -31.70 -6.30 5.02
C PRO A 712 -32.54 -5.12 4.50
N ALA A 713 -33.23 -5.27 3.36
CA ALA A 713 -33.75 -4.14 2.55
C ALA A 713 -34.68 -3.14 3.26
N ALA A 714 -35.33 -3.53 4.35
CA ALA A 714 -36.20 -2.64 5.14
C ALA A 714 -35.44 -1.67 6.05
N ALA A 715 -34.18 -1.96 6.40
CA ALA A 715 -33.41 -1.18 7.38
C ALA A 715 -32.70 0.06 6.79
N GLU A 716 -32.53 0.14 5.46
CA GLU A 716 -31.66 1.15 4.81
C GLU A 716 -32.39 2.19 3.93
N GLY A 717 -33.73 2.28 4.02
CA GLY A 717 -34.48 3.29 3.26
C GLY A 717 -34.46 3.14 1.72
N ARG A 718 -34.13 1.94 1.20
CA ARG A 718 -34.19 1.65 -0.25
C ARG A 718 -35.64 1.63 -0.73
N THR A 719 -35.94 2.34 -1.80
CA THR A 719 -37.30 2.47 -2.33
C THR A 719 -37.40 2.04 -3.79
N HIS A 720 -38.61 1.82 -4.29
CA HIS A 720 -38.88 1.82 -5.72
C HIS A 720 -39.33 3.23 -6.14
N PRO A 721 -39.07 3.69 -7.37
CA PRO A 721 -39.71 4.89 -7.90
C PRO A 721 -41.24 4.80 -7.76
N GLY A 722 -41.86 5.77 -7.08
CA GLY A 722 -43.29 5.74 -6.79
C GLY A 722 -43.71 4.75 -5.68
N GLY A 723 -42.77 4.24 -4.89
CA GLY A 723 -43.02 3.48 -3.66
C GLY A 723 -43.28 1.98 -3.83
N SER A 724 -43.56 1.50 -5.05
CA SER A 724 -43.77 0.07 -5.33
C SER A 724 -43.22 -0.35 -6.68
N LEU A 725 -42.95 -1.64 -6.85
CA LEU A 725 -42.49 -2.19 -8.13
C LEU A 725 -43.45 -1.86 -9.28
N GLY A 726 -44.77 -1.91 -9.03
CA GLY A 726 -45.79 -1.56 -10.02
C GLY A 726 -45.76 -0.08 -10.39
N ALA A 727 -45.58 0.81 -9.41
CA ALA A 727 -45.45 2.25 -9.65
C ALA A 727 -44.13 2.64 -10.33
N ALA A 728 -43.11 1.80 -10.25
CA ALA A 728 -41.81 2.06 -10.88
C ALA A 728 -41.80 1.82 -12.40
N ILE A 729 -42.73 1.03 -12.94
CA ILE A 729 -42.74 0.62 -14.37
C ILE A 729 -42.66 1.83 -15.33
N PRO A 730 -43.45 2.91 -15.17
CA PRO A 730 -43.36 4.06 -16.06
C PRO A 730 -41.99 4.74 -16.00
N SER A 731 -41.39 4.83 -14.81
CA SER A 731 -40.04 5.38 -14.61
C SER A 731 -38.97 4.51 -15.27
N VAL A 732 -39.04 3.18 -15.08
CA VAL A 732 -38.13 2.20 -15.69
C VAL A 732 -38.10 2.35 -17.21
N LEU A 733 -39.26 2.57 -17.84
CA LEU A 733 -39.38 2.71 -19.29
C LEU A 733 -38.92 4.09 -19.80
N TRP A 734 -39.03 5.14 -18.98
CA TRP A 734 -38.61 6.50 -19.31
C TRP A 734 -37.09 6.73 -19.17
N LEU A 735 -36.48 6.20 -18.11
CA LEU A 735 -35.09 6.51 -17.75
C LEU A 735 -34.06 6.30 -18.88
N PRO A 736 -34.09 5.21 -19.68
CA PRO A 736 -33.16 5.05 -20.80
C PRO A 736 -33.20 6.23 -21.79
N TRP A 737 -34.38 6.78 -22.06
CA TRP A 737 -34.56 7.94 -22.94
C TRP A 737 -34.08 9.24 -22.29
N TRP A 738 -34.26 9.38 -20.98
CA TRP A 738 -33.71 10.50 -20.22
C TRP A 738 -32.18 10.52 -20.27
N TYR A 739 -31.52 9.38 -20.06
CA TYR A 739 -30.06 9.23 -20.17
C TYR A 739 -29.56 9.44 -21.61
N LEU A 740 -30.32 9.03 -22.63
CA LEU A 740 -30.02 9.37 -24.01
C LEU A 740 -30.02 10.89 -24.22
N GLY A 741 -31.01 11.60 -23.66
CA GLY A 741 -31.06 13.06 -23.70
C GLY A 741 -29.82 13.71 -23.09
N ARG A 742 -29.31 13.21 -21.96
CA ARG A 742 -28.09 13.75 -21.34
C ARG A 742 -26.82 13.49 -22.15
N ASN A 743 -26.71 12.31 -22.76
CA ASN A 743 -25.60 11.99 -23.68
C ASN A 743 -25.56 12.91 -24.91
N LEU A 744 -26.71 13.42 -25.36
CA LEU A 744 -26.82 14.26 -26.55
C LEU A 744 -26.74 15.77 -26.25
N THR A 745 -27.14 16.20 -25.05
CA THR A 745 -27.25 17.63 -24.70
C THR A 745 -26.02 18.19 -23.98
N PHE A 746 -25.12 17.33 -23.48
CA PHE A 746 -23.94 17.72 -22.69
C PHE A 746 -24.27 18.63 -21.49
N ARG A 747 -25.50 18.55 -20.96
CA ARG A 747 -25.90 19.29 -19.74
C ARG A 747 -24.95 18.92 -18.61
N TYR A 748 -24.55 19.90 -17.81
CA TYR A 748 -23.57 19.71 -16.74
C TYR A 748 -23.93 18.47 -15.88
N PRO A 749 -23.03 17.48 -15.76
CA PRO A 749 -23.22 16.27 -14.96
C PRO A 749 -23.33 16.56 -13.45
N GLN A 750 -23.92 15.65 -12.68
CA GLN A 750 -24.11 15.75 -11.23
C GLN A 750 -23.97 14.34 -10.59
N ALA A 751 -23.50 14.28 -9.35
CA ALA A 751 -23.40 13.03 -8.59
C ALA A 751 -24.77 12.57 -8.07
N LEU A 752 -25.62 13.51 -7.68
CA LEU A 752 -26.98 13.28 -7.20
C LEU A 752 -27.98 14.13 -7.97
N TYR A 753 -29.12 13.52 -8.32
CA TYR A 753 -30.22 14.17 -9.03
C TYR A 753 -31.50 14.07 -8.21
N THR A 754 -32.26 15.18 -8.08
CA THR A 754 -33.65 15.09 -7.65
C THR A 754 -34.47 14.44 -8.78
N PHE A 755 -34.94 13.21 -8.55
CA PHE A 755 -35.76 12.48 -9.51
C PHE A 755 -37.21 12.41 -9.05
N GLU A 756 -38.10 13.02 -9.84
CA GLU A 756 -39.54 12.86 -9.69
C GLU A 756 -40.02 11.60 -10.43
N PRO A 757 -40.56 10.59 -9.71
CA PRO A 757 -41.08 9.38 -10.33
C PRO A 757 -42.12 9.68 -11.41
N VAL A 758 -42.01 8.95 -12.52
CA VAL A 758 -43.00 8.99 -13.61
C VAL A 758 -44.18 8.12 -13.21
N GLY A 759 -45.37 8.70 -13.19
CA GLY A 759 -46.63 7.98 -12.93
C GLY A 759 -47.26 7.41 -14.21
N TRP A 760 -48.29 6.58 -14.05
CA TRP A 760 -49.03 5.98 -15.17
C TRP A 760 -49.74 6.99 -16.08
N LEU A 761 -50.13 8.15 -15.53
CA LEU A 761 -50.82 9.23 -16.26
C LEU A 761 -49.88 10.35 -16.70
N ASP A 762 -48.57 10.20 -16.43
CA ASP A 762 -47.58 11.21 -16.76
C ASP A 762 -47.31 11.25 -18.28
N PRO A 763 -47.28 12.42 -18.93
CA PRO A 763 -46.97 12.52 -20.36
C PRO A 763 -45.62 11.89 -20.74
N ARG A 764 -44.62 11.91 -19.85
CA ARG A 764 -43.31 11.28 -20.05
C ARG A 764 -43.43 9.78 -20.31
N PHE A 765 -44.40 9.11 -19.68
CA PHE A 765 -44.65 7.69 -19.91
C PHE A 765 -45.17 7.42 -21.32
N LEU A 766 -46.10 8.24 -21.83
CA LEU A 766 -46.58 8.13 -23.20
C LEU A 766 -45.46 8.34 -24.21
N VAL A 767 -44.59 9.34 -23.98
CA VAL A 767 -43.40 9.55 -24.82
C VAL A 767 -42.48 8.33 -24.81
N ALA A 768 -42.25 7.72 -23.65
CA ALA A 768 -41.46 6.50 -23.54
C ALA A 768 -42.07 5.34 -24.35
N LEU A 769 -43.39 5.12 -24.25
CA LEU A 769 -44.09 4.08 -25.01
C LEU A 769 -44.00 4.30 -26.52
N VAL A 770 -44.20 5.53 -26.98
CA VAL A 770 -44.07 5.88 -28.40
C VAL A 770 -42.63 5.68 -28.88
N ALA A 771 -41.64 6.10 -28.09
CA ALA A 771 -40.23 5.92 -28.42
C ALA A 771 -39.84 4.44 -28.49
N TRP A 772 -40.26 3.63 -27.52
CA TRP A 772 -40.06 2.18 -27.52
C TRP A 772 -40.76 1.50 -28.68
N GLY A 773 -42.03 1.82 -28.93
CA GLY A 773 -42.80 1.32 -30.07
C GLY A 773 -42.15 1.66 -31.41
N GLY A 774 -41.66 2.90 -31.54
CA GLY A 774 -40.89 3.37 -32.69
C GLY A 774 -39.59 2.59 -32.89
N ALA A 775 -38.80 2.42 -31.82
CA ALA A 775 -37.55 1.65 -31.87
C ALA A 775 -37.79 0.19 -32.28
N LEU A 776 -38.82 -0.46 -31.73
CA LEU A 776 -39.22 -1.81 -32.08
C LEU A 776 -39.74 -1.89 -33.52
N ALA A 777 -40.54 -0.93 -33.98
CA ALA A 777 -41.03 -0.87 -35.36
C ALA A 777 -39.89 -0.72 -36.37
N VAL A 778 -38.91 0.16 -36.10
CA VAL A 778 -37.69 0.29 -36.92
C VAL A 778 -36.93 -1.03 -36.94
N LEU A 779 -36.72 -1.66 -35.78
CA LEU A 779 -36.04 -2.95 -35.68
C LEU A 779 -36.76 -4.06 -36.47
N TRP A 780 -38.10 -4.11 -36.42
CA TRP A 780 -38.92 -5.06 -37.17
C TRP A 780 -38.84 -4.86 -38.68
N LYS A 781 -38.76 -3.60 -39.15
CA LYS A 781 -38.61 -3.27 -40.57
C LYS A 781 -37.21 -3.57 -41.12
N LEU A 782 -36.19 -3.74 -40.27
CA LEU A 782 -34.86 -4.11 -40.74
C LEU A 782 -34.83 -5.55 -41.32
N PRO A 783 -34.01 -5.79 -42.37
CA PRO A 783 -33.76 -7.13 -42.88
C PRO A 783 -33.31 -8.08 -41.77
N ARG A 784 -33.69 -9.37 -41.86
CA ARG A 784 -33.41 -10.39 -40.82
C ARG A 784 -31.95 -10.40 -40.35
N GLU A 785 -31.00 -10.21 -41.27
CA GLU A 785 -29.56 -10.17 -40.98
C GLU A 785 -29.14 -8.96 -40.14
N LYS A 786 -29.71 -7.78 -40.43
CA LYS A 786 -29.44 -6.54 -39.68
C LYS A 786 -30.20 -6.52 -38.35
N ARG A 787 -31.41 -7.09 -38.32
CA ARG A 787 -32.28 -7.14 -37.14
C ARG A 787 -31.57 -7.72 -35.92
N LEU A 788 -30.82 -8.81 -36.08
CA LEU A 788 -30.12 -9.42 -34.96
C LEU A 788 -28.94 -8.56 -34.45
N ALA A 789 -28.21 -7.90 -35.36
CA ALA A 789 -27.10 -7.01 -34.98
C ALA A 789 -27.61 -5.76 -34.24
N TRP A 790 -28.63 -5.09 -34.78
CA TRP A 790 -29.26 -3.94 -34.14
C TRP A 790 -30.01 -4.32 -32.86
N GLY A 791 -30.64 -5.50 -32.81
CA GLY A 791 -31.25 -6.04 -31.60
C GLY A 791 -30.22 -6.34 -30.51
N THR A 792 -29.01 -6.78 -30.88
CA THR A 792 -27.89 -6.93 -29.93
C THR A 792 -27.42 -5.57 -29.41
N GLY A 793 -27.37 -4.55 -30.26
CA GLY A 793 -27.05 -3.17 -29.84
C GLY A 793 -28.11 -2.58 -28.90
N LEU A 794 -29.39 -2.78 -29.21
CA LEU A 794 -30.52 -2.37 -28.36
C LEU A 794 -30.49 -3.09 -27.01
N ALA A 795 -30.22 -4.40 -27.00
CA ALA A 795 -30.05 -5.16 -25.77
C ALA A 795 -28.82 -4.68 -24.98
N ALA A 796 -27.71 -4.35 -25.64
CA ALA A 796 -26.52 -3.83 -24.96
C ALA A 796 -26.76 -2.46 -24.32
N TRP A 797 -27.72 -1.69 -24.82
CA TRP A 797 -28.15 -0.44 -24.22
C TRP A 797 -29.07 -0.65 -23.01
N ILE A 798 -30.02 -1.58 -23.09
CA ILE A 798 -31.06 -1.80 -22.06
C ILE A 798 -30.59 -2.67 -20.90
N LEU A 799 -29.89 -3.77 -21.18
CA LEU A 799 -29.56 -4.77 -20.15
C LEU A 799 -28.81 -4.17 -18.95
N PRO A 800 -27.83 -3.25 -19.10
CA PRO A 800 -27.17 -2.67 -17.95
C PRO A 800 -28.05 -1.71 -17.13
N PHE A 801 -29.17 -1.22 -17.69
CA PHE A 801 -30.12 -0.38 -16.97
C PHE A 801 -31.02 -1.16 -16.01
N LEU A 802 -31.30 -2.46 -16.28
CA LEU A 802 -32.28 -3.23 -15.51
C LEU A 802 -32.08 -3.14 -13.98
N PRO A 803 -30.85 -3.21 -13.45
CA PRO A 803 -30.65 -3.17 -11.99
C PRO A 803 -30.63 -1.76 -11.40
N VAL A 804 -30.63 -0.71 -12.24
CA VAL A 804 -30.42 0.69 -11.82
C VAL A 804 -31.58 1.63 -12.15
N THR A 805 -32.61 1.18 -12.89
CA THR A 805 -33.77 2.01 -13.27
C THR A 805 -35.01 1.85 -12.38
N GLY A 806 -34.91 1.12 -11.26
CA GLY A 806 -35.99 0.98 -10.27
C GLY A 806 -36.71 -0.38 -10.22
N LEU A 807 -36.26 -1.39 -10.99
CA LEU A 807 -36.74 -2.78 -10.83
C LEU A 807 -36.23 -3.41 -9.52
N VAL A 808 -35.03 -3.01 -9.11
CA VAL A 808 -34.46 -3.29 -7.79
C VAL A 808 -34.63 -2.03 -6.95
N PRO A 809 -35.01 -2.14 -5.66
CA PRO A 809 -35.11 -0.96 -4.80
C PRO A 809 -33.72 -0.36 -4.55
N LEU A 810 -33.61 0.97 -4.67
CA LEU A 810 -32.35 1.72 -4.59
C LEU A 810 -32.50 2.91 -3.63
N VAL A 811 -31.38 3.37 -3.10
CA VAL A 811 -31.28 4.63 -2.34
C VAL A 811 -31.36 5.83 -3.30
N HIS A 812 -30.68 5.75 -4.44
CA HIS A 812 -30.69 6.77 -5.48
C HIS A 812 -31.18 6.18 -6.80
N HIS A 813 -32.21 6.80 -7.40
CA HIS A 813 -32.83 6.30 -8.63
C HIS A 813 -32.14 6.79 -9.91
N VAL A 814 -31.36 7.87 -9.82
CA VAL A 814 -30.70 8.52 -10.96
C VAL A 814 -29.31 9.02 -10.53
N ALA A 815 -28.29 8.71 -11.34
CA ALA A 815 -26.89 9.14 -11.14
C ALA A 815 -26.09 8.94 -12.44
N ASP A 816 -25.01 9.72 -12.65
CA ASP A 816 -24.24 9.63 -13.90
C ASP A 816 -23.52 8.29 -14.05
N ARG A 817 -23.06 7.72 -12.93
CA ARG A 817 -22.46 6.37 -12.85
C ARG A 817 -23.32 5.25 -13.46
N TYR A 818 -24.65 5.41 -13.50
CA TYR A 818 -25.54 4.40 -14.10
C TYR A 818 -25.47 4.37 -15.63
N ASP A 819 -25.00 5.45 -16.26
CA ASP A 819 -24.86 5.55 -17.70
C ASP A 819 -23.50 5.02 -18.22
N LEU A 820 -22.63 4.49 -17.34
CA LEU A 820 -21.29 4.03 -17.72
C LEU A 820 -21.32 3.08 -18.93
N LEU A 821 -21.94 1.91 -18.79
CA LEU A 821 -22.01 0.91 -19.87
C LEU A 821 -23.11 1.19 -20.91
N PRO A 822 -24.34 1.64 -20.54
CA PRO A 822 -25.41 1.88 -21.50
C PRO A 822 -25.07 2.84 -22.64
N SER A 823 -24.26 3.87 -22.39
CA SER A 823 -23.88 4.84 -23.41
C SER A 823 -22.90 4.31 -24.46
N ILE A 824 -22.20 3.20 -24.24
CA ILE A 824 -21.28 2.63 -25.25
C ILE A 824 -22.01 2.33 -26.57
N PRO A 825 -23.16 1.63 -26.58
CA PRO A 825 -24.01 1.48 -27.76
C PRO A 825 -24.50 2.79 -28.38
N VAL A 826 -24.79 3.81 -27.57
CA VAL A 826 -25.23 5.14 -28.05
C VAL A 826 -24.10 5.79 -28.86
N TRP A 827 -22.89 5.85 -28.29
CA TRP A 827 -21.70 6.36 -28.98
C TRP A 827 -21.30 5.51 -30.17
N ALA A 828 -21.47 4.19 -30.09
CA ALA A 828 -21.31 3.30 -31.25
C ALA A 828 -22.27 3.67 -32.39
N GLY A 829 -23.54 3.93 -32.08
CA GLY A 829 -24.55 4.39 -33.04
C GLY A 829 -24.17 5.73 -33.67
N ILE A 830 -23.80 6.72 -32.86
CA ILE A 830 -23.40 8.07 -33.32
C ILE A 830 -22.17 7.99 -34.23
N VAL A 831 -21.11 7.29 -33.83
CA VAL A 831 -19.87 7.19 -34.62
C VAL A 831 -20.09 6.40 -35.91
N LEU A 832 -20.91 5.33 -35.88
CA LEU A 832 -21.26 4.59 -37.09
C LEU A 832 -22.10 5.43 -38.06
N ALA A 833 -23.05 6.22 -37.57
CA ALA A 833 -23.85 7.14 -38.37
C ALA A 833 -22.97 8.27 -38.96
N ALA A 834 -22.10 8.86 -38.14
CA ALA A 834 -21.15 9.89 -38.55
C ALA A 834 -20.18 9.37 -39.61
N ARG A 835 -19.70 8.12 -39.49
CA ARG A 835 -18.86 7.48 -40.51
C ARG A 835 -19.57 7.35 -41.85
N GLU A 836 -20.85 7.00 -41.86
CA GLU A 836 -21.61 6.90 -43.11
C GLU A 836 -21.87 8.30 -43.71
N GLY A 837 -22.22 9.28 -42.87
CA GLY A 837 -22.39 10.67 -43.29
C GLY A 837 -21.09 11.32 -43.79
N ALA A 838 -19.95 11.00 -43.17
CA ALA A 838 -18.63 11.51 -43.54
C ALA A 838 -18.21 11.11 -44.97
N ARG A 839 -18.76 10.02 -45.52
CA ARG A 839 -18.54 9.66 -46.94
C ARG A 839 -19.09 10.70 -47.91
N ARG A 840 -20.02 11.54 -47.46
CA ARG A 840 -20.65 12.63 -48.24
C ARG A 840 -20.00 13.99 -47.98
N LEU A 841 -19.03 14.08 -47.07
CA LEU A 841 -18.36 15.32 -46.67
C LEU A 841 -16.91 15.36 -47.18
N PRO A 842 -16.28 16.56 -47.27
CA PRO A 842 -14.86 16.69 -47.56
C PRO A 842 -14.00 15.93 -46.54
N ARG A 843 -12.87 15.37 -46.97
CA ARG A 843 -11.98 14.52 -46.12
C ARG A 843 -11.48 15.22 -44.85
N TRP A 844 -11.43 16.55 -44.83
CA TRP A 844 -11.03 17.36 -43.66
C TRP A 844 -12.17 17.59 -42.66
N ALA A 845 -13.43 17.48 -43.09
CA ALA A 845 -14.59 17.84 -42.26
C ALA A 845 -14.82 16.83 -41.13
N ALA A 846 -14.61 15.53 -41.38
CA ALA A 846 -14.84 14.49 -40.36
C ALA A 846 -13.82 14.56 -39.19
N PRO A 847 -12.51 14.71 -39.42
CA PRO A 847 -11.55 14.96 -38.34
C PRO A 847 -11.82 16.26 -37.57
N VAL A 848 -12.20 17.35 -38.26
CA VAL A 848 -12.55 18.62 -37.60
C VAL A 848 -13.78 18.44 -36.71
N ALA A 849 -14.85 17.82 -37.21
CA ALA A 849 -16.05 17.56 -36.41
C ALA A 849 -15.75 16.67 -35.18
N ALA A 850 -14.93 15.63 -35.34
CA ALA A 850 -14.50 14.79 -34.23
C ALA A 850 -13.64 15.56 -33.22
N GLY A 851 -12.72 16.42 -33.70
CA GLY A 851 -11.91 17.29 -32.85
C GLY A 851 -12.74 18.32 -32.09
N SER A 852 -13.72 18.97 -32.75
CA SER A 852 -14.65 19.90 -32.11
C SER A 852 -15.53 19.20 -31.08
N ALA A 853 -16.06 18.01 -31.38
CA ALA A 853 -16.83 17.23 -30.41
C ALA A 853 -15.98 16.87 -29.19
N LEU A 854 -14.74 16.43 -29.40
CA LEU A 854 -13.80 16.13 -28.32
C LEU A 854 -13.48 17.38 -27.49
N ALA A 855 -13.28 18.54 -28.13
CA ALA A 855 -13.01 19.79 -27.44
C ALA A 855 -14.20 20.26 -26.58
N VAL A 856 -15.44 20.15 -27.10
CA VAL A 856 -16.66 20.47 -26.35
C VAL A 856 -16.82 19.55 -25.14
N MET A 857 -16.61 18.25 -25.33
CA MET A 857 -16.66 17.29 -24.22
C MET A 857 -15.59 17.58 -23.18
N ALA A 858 -14.35 17.83 -23.60
CA ALA A 858 -13.24 18.17 -22.69
C ALA A 858 -13.50 19.47 -21.92
N ALA A 859 -14.12 20.47 -22.55
CA ALA A 859 -14.47 21.74 -21.92
C ALA A 859 -15.49 21.61 -20.77
N VAL A 860 -16.34 20.57 -20.80
CA VAL A 860 -17.27 20.26 -19.70
C VAL A 860 -16.67 19.23 -18.73
N ASN A 861 -15.90 18.27 -19.25
CA ASN A 861 -15.30 17.18 -18.48
C ASN A 861 -14.22 17.70 -17.49
N LEU A 862 -13.34 18.61 -17.93
CA LEU A 862 -12.24 19.12 -17.10
C LEU A 862 -12.73 19.88 -15.85
N PRO A 863 -13.64 20.88 -15.94
CA PRO A 863 -14.19 21.52 -14.74
C PRO A 863 -14.89 20.53 -13.82
N ARG A 864 -15.63 19.56 -14.39
CA ARG A 864 -16.31 18.55 -13.58
C ARG A 864 -15.35 17.69 -12.76
N GLN A 865 -14.14 17.41 -13.26
CA GLN A 865 -13.14 16.69 -12.47
C GLN A 865 -12.67 17.50 -11.27
N LEU A 866 -12.54 18.81 -11.44
CA LEU A 866 -12.13 19.74 -10.38
C LEU A 866 -13.21 19.92 -9.32
N ASP A 867 -14.49 19.68 -9.64
CA ASP A 867 -15.54 19.62 -8.62
C ASP A 867 -15.25 18.50 -7.59
N TYR A 868 -14.63 17.39 -8.02
CA TYR A 868 -14.24 16.28 -7.15
C TYR A 868 -12.94 16.53 -6.38
N ARG A 869 -12.35 17.73 -6.42
CA ARG A 869 -11.08 18.01 -5.73
C ARG A 869 -11.16 17.85 -4.22
N ASP A 870 -12.32 18.19 -3.65
CA ASP A 870 -12.62 18.11 -2.22
C ASP A 870 -14.15 18.08 -2.04
N SER A 871 -14.60 17.71 -0.84
CA SER A 871 -16.04 17.59 -0.56
C SER A 871 -16.79 18.91 -0.69
N VAL A 872 -16.18 20.03 -0.28
CA VAL A 872 -16.84 21.34 -0.28
C VAL A 872 -17.08 21.79 -1.72
N ALA A 873 -16.06 21.71 -2.58
CA ALA A 873 -16.14 22.08 -3.99
C ALA A 873 -17.23 21.31 -4.76
N LEU A 874 -17.35 20.00 -4.48
CA LEU A 874 -18.35 19.14 -5.10
C LEU A 874 -19.76 19.64 -4.76
N TRP A 875 -20.04 19.83 -3.48
CA TRP A 875 -21.39 20.15 -3.02
C TRP A 875 -21.78 21.62 -3.18
N GLU A 876 -20.83 22.56 -3.10
CA GLU A 876 -21.07 23.97 -3.47
C GLU A 876 -21.46 24.09 -4.94
N THR A 877 -20.96 23.20 -5.80
CA THR A 877 -21.32 23.15 -7.22
C THR A 877 -22.69 22.48 -7.43
N GLU A 878 -23.04 21.46 -6.64
CA GLU A 878 -24.30 20.73 -6.82
C GLU A 878 -25.51 21.42 -6.18
N LEU A 879 -25.36 22.06 -5.02
CA LEU A 879 -26.48 22.68 -4.28
C LEU A 879 -27.27 23.71 -5.10
N PRO A 880 -26.66 24.65 -5.87
CA PRO A 880 -27.43 25.58 -6.70
C PRO A 880 -28.26 24.92 -7.80
N ARG A 881 -27.90 23.70 -8.21
CA ARG A 881 -28.61 22.93 -9.23
C ARG A 881 -29.74 22.09 -8.62
N GLU A 882 -29.53 21.61 -7.39
CA GLU A 882 -30.47 20.78 -6.64
C GLU A 882 -30.76 21.39 -5.24
N PRO A 883 -31.36 22.61 -5.17
CA PRO A 883 -31.43 23.39 -3.92
C PRO A 883 -32.29 22.75 -2.83
N ASN A 884 -33.18 21.83 -3.20
CA ASN A 884 -34.09 21.15 -2.27
C ASN A 884 -33.66 19.71 -1.98
N HIS A 885 -32.44 19.30 -2.32
CA HIS A 885 -31.98 17.93 -2.10
C HIS A 885 -31.39 17.76 -0.70
N ALA A 886 -32.13 17.08 0.20
CA ALA A 886 -31.75 16.85 1.59
C ALA A 886 -30.34 16.25 1.74
N THR A 887 -30.02 15.19 0.99
CA THR A 887 -28.69 14.55 1.01
C THR A 887 -27.56 15.49 0.59
N VAL A 888 -27.76 16.36 -0.40
CA VAL A 888 -26.73 17.33 -0.83
C VAL A 888 -26.46 18.35 0.28
N ARG A 889 -27.51 18.83 0.97
CA ARG A 889 -27.35 19.74 2.13
C ARG A 889 -26.64 19.07 3.30
N TYR A 890 -26.99 17.83 3.60
CA TYR A 890 -26.30 17.03 4.60
C TYR A 890 -24.81 16.86 4.28
N LEU A 891 -24.50 16.46 3.05
CA LEU A 891 -23.12 16.25 2.60
C LEU A 891 -22.34 17.56 2.53
N LEU A 892 -22.95 18.68 2.15
CA LEU A 892 -22.30 19.98 2.22
C LEU A 892 -22.03 20.42 3.67
N GLY A 893 -23.03 20.28 4.56
CA GLY A 893 -22.90 20.64 5.97
C GLY A 893 -21.79 19.84 6.68
N THR A 894 -21.70 18.54 6.42
CA THR A 894 -20.61 17.70 6.94
C THR A 894 -19.25 18.04 6.29
N ALA A 895 -19.22 18.39 5.00
CA ALA A 895 -18.00 18.85 4.33
C ALA A 895 -17.48 20.16 4.95
N TYR A 896 -18.36 21.13 5.21
CA TYR A 896 -17.99 22.37 5.89
C TYR A 896 -17.48 22.12 7.31
N ALA A 897 -18.12 21.21 8.06
CA ALA A 897 -17.66 20.81 9.39
C ALA A 897 -16.24 20.22 9.34
N ASN A 898 -15.97 19.30 8.39
CA ASN A 898 -14.63 18.72 8.22
C ASN A 898 -13.58 19.75 7.79
N ALA A 899 -13.98 20.78 7.05
CA ALA A 899 -13.12 21.89 6.65
C ALA A 899 -12.93 22.97 7.74
N GLY A 900 -13.55 22.81 8.91
CA GLY A 900 -13.52 23.80 10.00
C GLY A 900 -14.39 25.05 9.75
N ARG A 901 -15.22 25.05 8.71
CA ARG A 901 -16.18 26.12 8.37
C ARG A 901 -17.48 25.91 9.16
N TRP A 902 -17.40 26.02 10.48
CA TRP A 902 -18.48 25.59 11.37
C TRP A 902 -19.78 26.39 11.19
N ASP A 903 -19.72 27.70 10.94
CA ASP A 903 -20.92 28.51 10.75
C ASP A 903 -21.66 28.13 9.45
N ASP A 904 -20.93 27.90 8.36
CA ASP A 904 -21.51 27.41 7.11
C ASP A 904 -22.09 25.99 7.27
N ALA A 905 -21.42 25.13 8.05
CA ALA A 905 -21.89 23.79 8.37
C ALA A 905 -23.23 23.82 9.12
N ILE A 906 -23.32 24.64 10.16
CA ILE A 906 -24.52 24.82 10.96
C ILE A 906 -25.66 25.35 10.10
N ALA A 907 -25.42 26.36 9.26
CA ALA A 907 -26.46 26.92 8.38
C ALA A 907 -27.07 25.89 7.43
N GLN A 908 -26.24 25.02 6.81
CA GLN A 908 -26.76 23.97 5.93
C GLN A 908 -27.50 22.87 6.70
N LEU A 909 -27.01 22.49 7.89
CA LEU A 909 -27.62 21.44 8.71
C LEU A 909 -28.92 21.92 9.40
N GLU A 910 -29.03 23.20 9.74
CA GLU A 910 -30.27 23.81 10.25
C GLU A 910 -31.33 23.89 9.17
N THR A 911 -30.96 24.33 7.96
CA THR A 911 -31.88 24.29 6.82
C THR A 911 -32.37 22.86 6.55
N LEU A 912 -31.48 21.86 6.66
CA LEU A 912 -31.85 20.45 6.56
C LEU A 912 -32.82 20.03 7.68
N TYR A 913 -32.58 20.44 8.92
CA TYR A 913 -33.48 20.16 10.05
C TYR A 913 -34.86 20.80 9.86
N GLU A 914 -34.94 22.02 9.31
CA GLU A 914 -36.21 22.67 8.98
C GLU A 914 -36.98 21.92 7.89
N MET A 915 -36.27 21.38 6.89
CA MET A 915 -36.87 20.58 5.82
C MET A 915 -37.35 19.20 6.32
N GLU A 916 -36.52 18.53 7.12
CA GLU A 916 -36.76 17.17 7.64
C GLU A 916 -36.43 17.09 9.14
N PRO A 917 -37.35 17.52 10.02
CA PRO A 917 -37.12 17.49 11.46
C PRO A 917 -37.01 16.04 11.96
N SER A 918 -35.82 15.65 12.39
CA SER A 918 -35.56 14.33 12.95
C SER A 918 -34.52 14.39 14.07
N VAL A 919 -34.48 13.35 14.90
CA VAL A 919 -33.45 13.21 15.93
C VAL A 919 -32.05 13.15 15.30
N GLU A 920 -31.93 12.56 14.12
CA GLU A 920 -30.68 12.43 13.38
C GLU A 920 -30.18 13.81 12.90
N THR A 921 -31.04 14.60 12.24
CA THR A 921 -30.68 15.95 11.77
C THR A 921 -30.34 16.88 12.94
N ALA A 922 -31.05 16.75 14.08
CA ALA A 922 -30.71 17.48 15.30
C ALA A 922 -29.33 17.10 15.88
N ILE A 923 -28.97 15.80 15.88
CA ILE A 923 -27.65 15.34 16.31
C ILE A 923 -26.54 15.90 15.41
N HIS A 924 -26.77 16.00 14.10
CA HIS A 924 -25.78 16.58 13.18
C HIS A 924 -25.53 18.07 13.45
N VAL A 925 -26.60 18.86 13.65
CA VAL A 925 -26.49 20.27 14.07
C VAL A 925 -25.71 20.37 15.40
N ALA A 926 -26.06 19.54 16.39
CA ALA A 926 -25.37 19.54 17.68
C ALA A 926 -23.87 19.20 17.55
N ARG A 927 -23.51 18.21 16.73
CA ARG A 927 -22.11 17.85 16.45
C ARG A 927 -21.34 18.97 15.77
N ALA A 928 -21.93 19.66 14.80
CA ALA A 928 -21.30 20.80 14.14
C ALA A 928 -21.03 21.94 15.13
N ARG A 929 -22.00 22.24 16.02
CA ARG A 929 -21.83 23.20 17.11
C ARG A 929 -20.72 22.78 18.09
N LEU A 930 -20.63 21.50 18.47
CA LEU A 930 -19.54 20.99 19.34
C LEU A 930 -18.16 21.07 18.67
N GLY A 931 -18.10 20.91 17.35
CA GLY A 931 -16.89 21.12 16.56
C GLY A 931 -16.44 22.59 16.55
N LYS A 932 -17.38 23.53 16.42
CA LYS A 932 -17.11 24.99 16.49
C LYS A 932 -16.31 25.38 17.73
N TYR A 933 -16.66 24.79 18.86
CA TYR A 933 -16.04 25.10 20.15
C TYR A 933 -14.86 24.19 20.52
N ASP A 934 -14.38 23.35 19.59
CA ASP A 934 -13.22 22.47 19.75
C ASP A 934 -13.27 21.54 20.98
N VAL A 935 -14.45 20.98 21.25
CA VAL A 935 -14.70 20.11 22.41
C VAL A 935 -13.92 18.79 22.29
N PRO A 936 -13.35 18.19 23.34
CA PRO A 936 -12.66 16.90 23.24
C PRO A 936 -13.53 15.76 22.67
N LEU A 937 -12.96 14.94 21.78
CA LEU A 937 -13.68 13.88 21.04
C LEU A 937 -14.35 12.84 21.96
N GLU A 938 -13.76 12.55 23.12
CA GLU A 938 -14.26 11.55 24.06
C GLU A 938 -15.64 11.90 24.65
N ILE A 939 -15.92 13.19 24.85
CA ILE A 939 -17.16 13.67 25.48
C ILE A 939 -18.21 14.15 24.48
N ARG A 940 -17.82 14.48 23.24
CA ARG A 940 -18.75 14.93 22.18
C ARG A 940 -20.00 14.05 22.00
N PRO A 941 -19.92 12.70 22.00
CA PRO A 941 -21.09 11.85 21.78
C PRO A 941 -22.16 12.04 22.86
N ARG A 942 -21.74 12.15 24.12
CA ARG A 942 -22.63 12.39 25.25
C ARG A 942 -23.34 13.73 25.09
N TYR A 943 -22.58 14.80 24.86
CA TYR A 943 -23.14 16.15 24.75
C TYR A 943 -24.03 16.33 23.52
N ALA A 944 -23.68 15.72 22.38
CA ALA A 944 -24.51 15.75 21.18
C ALA A 944 -25.90 15.14 21.43
N ALA A 945 -25.95 14.00 22.16
CA ALA A 945 -27.22 13.36 22.49
C ALA A 945 -28.07 14.18 23.47
N HIS A 946 -27.44 14.89 24.41
CA HIS A 946 -28.15 15.77 25.35
C HIS A 946 -28.68 17.01 24.62
N LEU A 947 -27.85 17.67 23.81
CA LEU A 947 -28.26 18.81 22.99
C LEU A 947 -29.44 18.46 22.07
N ALA A 948 -29.43 17.28 21.46
CA ALA A 948 -30.50 16.84 20.56
C ALA A 948 -31.87 16.64 21.25
N ARG A 949 -31.91 16.53 22.59
CA ARG A 949 -33.13 16.29 23.37
C ARG A 949 -33.42 17.42 24.38
N ALA A 950 -32.53 18.40 24.48
CA ALA A 950 -32.62 19.45 25.47
C ALA A 950 -33.72 20.44 25.09
N SER A 951 -34.61 20.71 26.04
CA SER A 951 -35.53 21.85 25.96
C SER A 951 -34.80 23.18 26.09
N ASP A 952 -33.66 23.20 26.80
CA ASP A 952 -32.80 24.36 26.99
C ASP A 952 -31.33 24.01 26.67
N PRO A 953 -30.86 24.35 25.46
CA PRO A 953 -29.48 24.09 25.04
C PRO A 953 -28.42 24.84 25.85
N VAL A 954 -28.75 25.98 26.47
CA VAL A 954 -27.78 26.82 27.19
C VAL A 954 -27.20 26.07 28.38
N LEU A 955 -28.06 25.40 29.15
CA LEU A 955 -27.62 24.61 30.31
C LEU A 955 -26.68 23.46 29.91
N VAL A 956 -26.88 22.88 28.72
CA VAL A 956 -26.00 21.82 28.21
C VAL A 956 -24.61 22.36 27.87
N TRP A 957 -24.53 23.58 27.31
CA TRP A 957 -23.26 24.25 27.05
C TRP A 957 -22.56 24.70 28.33
N LEU A 958 -23.29 25.16 29.34
CA LEU A 958 -22.72 25.53 30.64
C LEU A 958 -22.11 24.33 31.37
N ASN A 959 -22.78 23.17 31.33
CA ASN A 959 -22.21 21.94 31.88
C ASN A 959 -20.88 21.56 31.17
N LEU A 960 -20.82 21.74 29.85
CA LEU A 960 -19.58 21.52 29.10
C LEU A 960 -18.48 22.53 29.47
N VAL A 961 -18.84 23.82 29.63
CA VAL A 961 -17.92 24.86 30.10
C VAL A 961 -17.30 24.47 31.45
N GLN A 962 -18.11 24.01 32.40
CA GLN A 962 -17.64 23.59 33.72
C GLN A 962 -16.63 22.43 33.64
N GLU A 963 -16.88 21.45 32.76
CA GLU A 963 -15.94 20.35 32.51
C GLU A 963 -14.62 20.84 31.89
N LEU A 964 -14.67 21.73 30.90
CA LEU A 964 -13.48 22.31 30.26
C LEU A 964 -12.63 23.14 31.23
N VAL A 965 -13.28 23.93 32.09
CA VAL A 965 -12.59 24.68 33.16
C VAL A 965 -11.86 23.73 34.11
N SER A 966 -12.50 22.62 34.48
CA SER A 966 -11.91 21.60 35.35
C SER A 966 -10.73 20.87 34.70
N ALA A 967 -10.75 20.72 33.36
CA ALA A 967 -9.64 20.17 32.57
C ALA A 967 -8.50 21.19 32.29
N GLY A 968 -8.65 22.44 32.71
CA GLY A 968 -7.68 23.51 32.48
C GLY A 968 -7.76 24.17 31.09
N GLU A 969 -8.79 23.86 30.29
CA GLU A 969 -8.98 24.37 28.93
C GLU A 969 -9.75 25.71 28.90
N ARG A 970 -9.13 26.74 29.50
CA ARG A 970 -9.77 28.03 29.81
C ARG A 970 -10.25 28.83 28.61
N GLU A 971 -9.42 28.92 27.56
CA GLU A 971 -9.75 29.68 26.36
C GLU A 971 -10.95 29.10 25.60
N ARG A 972 -11.09 27.76 25.60
CA ARG A 972 -12.25 27.08 24.98
C ARG A 972 -13.52 27.33 25.78
N ALA A 973 -13.45 27.24 27.11
CA ALA A 973 -14.57 27.57 27.99
C ALA A 973 -15.05 29.02 27.78
N LYS A 974 -14.11 29.96 27.65
CA LYS A 974 -14.39 31.38 27.42
C LYS A 974 -15.06 31.64 26.07
N SER A 975 -14.64 30.94 25.00
CA SER A 975 -15.25 31.12 23.69
C SER A 975 -16.72 30.66 23.66
N ILE A 976 -17.03 29.54 24.33
CA ILE A 976 -18.42 29.06 24.45
C ILE A 976 -19.26 30.10 25.21
N LEU A 977 -18.76 30.59 26.35
CA LEU A 977 -19.47 31.56 27.17
C LEU A 977 -19.75 32.87 26.44
N ALA A 978 -18.90 33.29 25.51
CA ALA A 978 -19.09 34.52 24.73
C ALA A 978 -20.30 34.45 23.79
N ASP A 979 -20.62 33.25 23.28
CA ASP A 979 -21.72 33.03 22.33
C ASP A 979 -23.06 32.71 23.03
N LEU A 980 -23.08 32.55 24.36
CA LEU A 980 -24.30 32.29 25.14
C LEU A 980 -25.01 33.60 25.57
N PRO A 981 -26.32 33.58 25.88
CA PRO A 981 -27.06 34.77 26.33
C PRO A 981 -26.49 35.34 27.63
N GLN A 982 -25.99 36.58 27.59
CA GLN A 982 -25.28 37.20 28.73
C GLN A 982 -26.24 37.65 29.85
N GLU A 983 -27.54 37.74 29.57
CA GLU A 983 -28.56 38.12 30.56
C GLU A 983 -28.94 36.98 31.50
N ARG A 984 -28.35 35.79 31.33
CA ARG A 984 -28.61 34.62 32.19
C ARG A 984 -27.66 34.55 33.35
N ALA A 985 -28.21 34.47 34.56
CA ALA A 985 -27.47 34.32 35.81
C ALA A 985 -26.47 33.15 35.77
N GLU A 986 -26.85 32.04 35.13
CA GLU A 986 -25.99 30.85 35.04
C GLU A 986 -24.77 31.09 34.14
N VAL A 987 -24.89 31.90 33.08
CA VAL A 987 -23.78 32.24 32.17
C VAL A 987 -22.78 33.15 32.89
N VAL A 988 -23.28 34.19 33.55
CA VAL A 988 -22.46 35.12 34.35
C VAL A 988 -21.72 34.39 35.48
N LEU A 989 -22.39 33.43 36.14
CA LEU A 989 -21.75 32.60 37.16
C LEU A 989 -20.57 31.80 36.60
N HIS A 990 -20.68 31.21 35.41
CA HIS A 990 -19.57 30.44 34.83
C HIS A 990 -18.39 31.33 34.39
N TYR A 991 -18.63 32.59 34.04
CA TYR A 991 -17.56 33.58 33.89
C TYR A 991 -16.86 33.91 35.22
N ALA A 992 -17.60 33.93 36.33
CA ALA A 992 -17.03 34.11 37.66
C ALA A 992 -16.14 32.92 38.07
N ILE A 993 -16.59 31.70 37.76
CA ILE A 993 -15.83 30.47 37.98
C ILE A 993 -14.51 30.53 37.21
N LEU A 994 -14.53 30.95 35.94
CA LEU A 994 -13.34 31.07 35.12
C LEU A 994 -12.33 32.08 35.70
N ASP A 995 -12.76 33.29 36.08
CA ASP A 995 -11.89 34.30 36.70
C ASP A 995 -11.23 33.80 38.00
N ALA A 996 -11.97 33.04 38.81
CA ALA A 996 -11.47 32.47 40.05
C ALA A 996 -10.35 31.45 39.80
N THR A 997 -10.44 30.64 38.74
CA THR A 997 -9.36 29.72 38.37
C THR A 997 -8.08 30.44 37.91
N GLU A 998 -8.20 31.70 37.51
CA GLU A 998 -7.07 32.58 37.13
C GLU A 998 -6.53 33.38 38.32
N GLY A 999 -7.02 33.11 39.53
CA GLY A 999 -6.60 33.79 40.77
C GLY A 999 -7.17 35.20 40.92
N ARG A 1000 -8.06 35.63 40.00
CA ARG A 1000 -8.74 36.93 40.07
C ARG A 1000 -9.99 36.83 40.94
N TYR A 1001 -9.80 36.48 42.21
CA TYR A 1001 -10.89 36.19 43.13
C TYR A 1001 -11.80 37.40 43.41
N GLU A 1002 -11.29 38.64 43.36
CA GLU A 1002 -12.11 39.86 43.51
C GLU A 1002 -13.03 40.10 42.30
N GLU A 1003 -12.52 39.93 41.08
CA GLU A 1003 -13.33 40.05 39.86
C GLU A 1003 -14.38 38.94 39.78
N ALA A 1004 -13.98 37.71 40.13
CA ALA A 1004 -14.89 36.58 40.26
C ALA A 1004 -16.02 36.87 41.26
N LEU A 1005 -15.69 37.44 42.44
CA LEU A 1005 -16.71 37.77 43.44
C LEU A 1005 -17.69 38.82 42.92
N GLY A 1006 -17.22 39.84 42.19
CA GLY A 1006 -18.07 40.82 41.53
C GLY A 1006 -19.03 40.19 40.50
N ARG A 1007 -18.55 39.24 39.69
CA ARG A 1007 -19.41 38.50 38.75
C ARG A 1007 -20.40 37.56 39.44
N VAL A 1008 -20.05 36.99 40.59
CA VAL A 1008 -21.01 36.20 41.39
C VAL A 1008 -22.13 37.10 41.93
N ASP A 1009 -21.80 38.30 42.41
CA ASP A 1009 -22.79 39.26 42.88
C ASP A 1009 -23.70 39.73 41.73
N GLU A 1010 -23.16 39.90 40.53
CA GLU A 1010 -23.94 40.17 39.30
C GLU A 1010 -24.89 39.01 38.96
N ALA A 1011 -24.40 37.76 38.97
CA ALA A 1011 -25.22 36.57 38.75
C ALA A 1011 -26.37 36.46 39.77
N LEU A 1012 -26.10 36.77 41.04
CA LEU A 1012 -27.11 36.80 42.10
C LEU A 1012 -28.08 37.99 41.97
N GLY A 1013 -27.67 39.08 41.32
CA GLY A 1013 -28.56 40.18 40.94
C GLY A 1013 -29.54 39.79 39.84
N LEU A 1014 -29.15 38.88 38.94
CA LEU A 1014 -30.00 38.31 37.89
C LEU A 1014 -30.93 37.20 38.44
N ASP A 1015 -30.40 36.32 39.29
CA ASP A 1015 -31.17 35.29 40.00
C ASP A 1015 -30.67 35.10 41.43
N ALA A 1016 -31.39 35.68 42.38
CA ALA A 1016 -31.07 35.59 43.80
C ALA A 1016 -31.24 34.18 44.38
N THR A 1017 -31.95 33.28 43.68
CA THR A 1017 -32.22 31.90 44.11
C THR A 1017 -31.21 30.89 43.57
N LEU A 1018 -30.25 31.34 42.74
CA LEU A 1018 -29.25 30.48 42.13
C LEU A 1018 -28.29 29.88 43.18
N ALA A 1019 -28.61 28.66 43.62
CA ALA A 1019 -27.90 27.97 44.69
C ALA A 1019 -26.40 27.82 44.45
N GLN A 1020 -26.00 27.55 43.20
CA GLN A 1020 -24.59 27.42 42.81
C GLN A 1020 -23.82 28.73 42.99
N ALA A 1021 -24.45 29.89 42.73
CA ALA A 1021 -23.79 31.18 42.90
C ALA A 1021 -23.50 31.47 44.38
N HIS A 1022 -24.44 31.16 45.29
CA HIS A 1022 -24.22 31.30 46.74
C HIS A 1022 -23.10 30.40 47.27
N LEU A 1023 -23.03 29.14 46.81
CA LEU A 1023 -21.95 28.22 47.17
C LEU A 1023 -20.60 28.68 46.62
N TYR A 1024 -20.56 29.18 45.38
CA TYR A 1024 -19.33 29.69 44.79
C TYR A 1024 -18.87 30.97 45.47
N ARG A 1025 -19.80 31.87 45.85
CA ARG A 1025 -19.52 33.05 46.68
C ARG A 1025 -18.81 32.66 47.98
N ALA A 1026 -19.34 31.64 48.66
CA ALA A 1026 -18.76 31.14 49.91
C ALA A 1026 -17.33 30.62 49.71
N PHE A 1027 -17.10 29.87 48.63
CA PHE A 1027 -15.77 29.40 48.25
C PHE A 1027 -14.79 30.55 47.96
N LEU A 1028 -15.21 31.60 47.24
CA LEU A 1028 -14.36 32.76 46.93
C LEU A 1028 -13.99 33.55 48.19
N LEU A 1029 -14.95 33.85 49.05
CA LEU A 1029 -14.72 34.55 50.31
C LEU A 1029 -13.74 33.81 51.22
N LYS A 1030 -13.84 32.47 51.27
CA LYS A 1030 -12.90 31.61 51.98
C LYS A 1030 -11.47 31.76 51.44
N ASN A 1031 -11.27 31.70 50.12
CA ASN A 1031 -9.94 31.81 49.52
C ASN A 1031 -9.34 33.22 49.62
N LEU A 1032 -10.19 34.26 49.67
CA LEU A 1032 -9.79 35.63 49.96
C LEU A 1032 -9.49 35.88 51.46
N GLY A 1033 -9.72 34.89 52.33
CA GLY A 1033 -9.55 35.02 53.79
C GLY A 1033 -10.60 35.91 54.46
N ARG A 1034 -11.72 36.18 53.79
CA ARG A 1034 -12.81 37.04 54.27
C ARG A 1034 -13.82 36.22 55.09
N ASP A 1035 -13.32 35.53 56.12
CA ASP A 1035 -14.14 34.63 56.96
C ASP A 1035 -15.29 35.37 57.67
N GLU A 1036 -15.15 36.67 57.97
CA GLU A 1036 -16.24 37.50 58.55
C GLU A 1036 -17.37 37.80 57.56
N GLU A 1037 -17.07 37.92 56.25
CA GLU A 1037 -18.11 38.07 55.22
C GLU A 1037 -18.80 36.73 54.95
N LEU A 1038 -18.01 35.64 54.94
CA LEU A 1038 -18.51 34.27 54.80
C LEU A 1038 -19.43 33.87 55.97
N ALA A 1039 -19.03 34.18 57.20
CA ALA A 1039 -19.84 33.94 58.40
C ALA A 1039 -21.18 34.70 58.38
N ARG A 1040 -21.21 35.86 57.72
CA ARG A 1040 -22.37 36.75 57.57
C ARG A 1040 -23.23 36.47 56.34
N LEU A 1041 -22.88 35.47 55.51
CA LEU A 1041 -23.79 35.03 54.46
C LEU A 1041 -25.13 34.65 55.10
N ALA A 1042 -26.20 35.32 54.64
CA ALA A 1042 -27.54 35.10 55.15
C ALA A 1042 -27.97 33.65 54.91
N ASP A 1043 -28.92 33.17 55.72
CA ASP A 1043 -29.55 31.87 55.50
C ASP A 1043 -30.42 31.93 54.24
N VAL A 1044 -29.77 31.71 53.10
CA VAL A 1044 -30.45 31.64 51.82
C VAL A 1044 -31.26 30.34 51.79
N GLN A 1045 -32.56 30.47 51.54
CA GLN A 1045 -33.47 29.35 51.35
C GLN A 1045 -33.14 28.65 50.02
N LEU A 1046 -32.14 27.77 50.04
CA LEU A 1046 -31.80 26.92 48.90
C LEU A 1046 -32.73 25.71 48.87
N GLU A 1047 -33.31 25.39 47.71
CA GLU A 1047 -34.30 24.30 47.59
C GLU A 1047 -33.70 22.91 47.87
N SER A 1048 -32.45 22.68 47.45
CA SER A 1048 -31.76 21.40 47.64
C SER A 1048 -31.22 21.25 49.06
N SER A 1049 -31.64 20.18 49.75
CA SER A 1049 -31.13 19.80 51.07
C SER A 1049 -29.59 19.64 51.08
N GLN A 1050 -28.99 19.18 49.98
CA GLN A 1050 -27.55 19.06 49.83
C GLN A 1050 -26.85 20.43 49.76
N HIS A 1051 -27.40 21.38 48.98
CA HIS A 1051 -26.82 22.71 48.86
C HIS A 1051 -26.93 23.50 50.17
N ARG A 1052 -28.05 23.34 50.91
CA ARG A 1052 -28.18 23.88 52.27
C ARG A 1052 -27.10 23.33 53.20
N ALA A 1053 -26.88 22.01 53.18
CA ALA A 1053 -25.83 21.37 53.97
C ALA A 1053 -24.42 21.89 53.64
N LEU A 1054 -24.10 22.06 52.36
CA LEU A 1054 -22.79 22.54 51.91
C LEU A 1054 -22.52 24.00 52.30
N LEU A 1055 -23.50 24.90 52.11
CA LEU A 1055 -23.35 26.31 52.48
C LEU A 1055 -23.22 26.47 54.00
N ALA A 1056 -24.06 25.75 54.76
CA ALA A 1056 -24.02 25.70 56.21
C ALA A 1056 -22.68 25.16 56.74
N LYS A 1057 -22.13 24.12 56.11
CA LYS A 1057 -20.79 23.61 56.43
C LYS A 1057 -19.71 24.68 56.24
N GLU A 1058 -19.65 25.34 55.08
CA GLU A 1058 -18.60 26.35 54.82
C GLU A 1058 -18.72 27.56 55.75
N ARG A 1059 -19.96 27.98 56.06
CA ARG A 1059 -20.24 29.01 57.08
C ARG A 1059 -19.77 28.58 58.47
N ALA A 1060 -20.12 27.36 58.90
CA ALA A 1060 -19.68 26.81 60.19
C ALA A 1060 -18.15 26.70 60.27
N MET A 1061 -17.48 26.29 59.19
CA MET A 1061 -16.01 26.22 59.14
C MET A 1061 -15.34 27.60 59.21
N ALA A 1062 -15.92 28.63 58.60
CA ALA A 1062 -15.44 30.00 58.73
C ALA A 1062 -15.57 30.50 60.17
N LEU A 1063 -16.71 30.24 60.81
CA LEU A 1063 -16.94 30.55 62.23
C LEU A 1063 -15.95 29.81 63.15
N LEU A 1064 -15.60 28.56 62.85
CA LEU A 1064 -14.57 27.82 63.59
C LEU A 1064 -13.18 28.45 63.44
N ARG A 1065 -12.80 28.89 62.24
CA ARG A 1065 -11.54 29.62 62.01
C ARG A 1065 -11.49 30.95 62.76
N LEU A 1066 -12.64 31.63 62.87
CA LEU A 1066 -12.82 32.84 63.70
C LEU A 1066 -12.93 32.52 65.20
N ARG A 1067 -12.77 31.26 65.62
CA ARG A 1067 -12.88 30.77 67.01
C ARG A 1067 -14.27 30.97 67.63
N ARG A 1068 -15.33 31.13 66.83
CA ARG A 1068 -16.73 31.26 67.26
C ARG A 1068 -17.43 29.90 67.24
N ALA A 1069 -17.04 29.02 68.15
CA ALA A 1069 -17.48 27.61 68.13
C ALA A 1069 -18.99 27.42 68.41
N GLU A 1070 -19.62 28.28 69.23
CA GLU A 1070 -21.08 28.23 69.48
C GLU A 1070 -21.88 28.60 68.23
N GLU A 1071 -21.51 29.69 67.56
CA GLU A 1071 -22.13 30.11 66.30
C GLU A 1071 -21.89 29.08 65.20
N ALA A 1072 -20.70 28.47 65.15
CA ALA A 1072 -20.41 27.40 64.21
C ALA A 1072 -21.30 26.17 64.43
N LEU A 1073 -21.55 25.79 65.69
CA LEU A 1073 -22.45 24.68 66.01
C LEU A 1073 -23.87 25.00 65.56
N ALA A 1074 -24.37 26.21 65.85
CA ALA A 1074 -25.68 26.66 65.42
C ALA A 1074 -25.81 26.70 63.89
N ALA A 1075 -24.76 27.12 63.18
CA ALA A 1075 -24.74 27.12 61.72
C ALA A 1075 -24.85 25.73 61.09
N THR A 1076 -24.60 24.64 61.84
CA THR A 1076 -24.84 23.25 61.37
C THR A 1076 -26.26 22.74 61.63
N GLU A 1077 -27.13 23.52 62.26
CA GLU A 1077 -28.52 23.16 62.59
C GLU A 1077 -29.48 23.57 61.47
N VAL A 1078 -29.16 23.14 60.26
CA VAL A 1078 -29.99 23.36 59.08
C VAL A 1078 -30.79 22.11 58.73
N GLU A 1079 -31.99 22.30 58.18
CA GLU A 1079 -32.86 21.20 57.78
C GLU A 1079 -32.35 20.54 56.49
N VAL A 1080 -31.84 19.31 56.65
CA VAL A 1080 -31.23 18.51 55.59
C VAL A 1080 -31.75 17.08 55.65
N ASP A 1081 -31.87 16.45 54.48
CA ASP A 1081 -32.23 15.03 54.39
C ASP A 1081 -31.17 14.18 55.08
N GLU A 1082 -31.59 13.06 55.66
CA GLU A 1082 -30.74 12.14 56.41
C GLU A 1082 -29.49 11.69 55.61
N ARG A 1083 -29.64 11.51 54.29
CA ARG A 1083 -28.53 11.17 53.36
C ARG A 1083 -27.46 12.26 53.21
N HIS A 1084 -27.77 13.52 53.50
CA HIS A 1084 -26.85 14.66 53.37
C HIS A 1084 -26.34 15.18 54.72
N TRP A 1085 -26.91 14.69 55.83
CA TRP A 1085 -26.44 14.97 57.19
C TRP A 1085 -24.94 14.73 57.40
N PRO A 1086 -24.30 13.69 56.82
CA PRO A 1086 -22.87 13.47 56.97
C PRO A 1086 -21.98 14.64 56.48
N ILE A 1087 -22.47 15.48 55.56
CA ILE A 1087 -21.75 16.67 55.07
C ILE A 1087 -21.46 17.66 56.21
N LEU A 1088 -22.38 17.77 57.18
CA LEU A 1088 -22.29 18.68 58.31
C LEU A 1088 -21.58 18.08 59.53
N ALA A 1089 -21.52 16.74 59.60
CA ALA A 1089 -21.04 16.00 60.77
C ALA A 1089 -19.62 16.41 61.19
N ALA A 1090 -18.71 16.65 60.24
CA ALA A 1090 -17.34 17.06 60.53
C ALA A 1090 -17.25 18.47 61.16
N ALA A 1091 -17.96 19.45 60.59
CA ALA A 1091 -18.01 20.81 61.13
C ALA A 1091 -18.71 20.84 62.50
N ARG A 1092 -19.77 20.04 62.66
CA ARG A 1092 -20.51 19.89 63.91
C ARG A 1092 -19.66 19.25 65.00
N ALA A 1093 -18.96 18.15 64.69
CA ALA A 1093 -18.06 17.47 65.62
C ALA A 1093 -16.89 18.37 66.05
N ALA A 1094 -16.28 19.11 65.11
CA ALA A 1094 -15.21 20.06 65.41
C ALA A 1094 -15.69 21.20 66.32
N ALA A 1095 -16.88 21.75 66.07
CA ALA A 1095 -17.49 22.75 66.94
C ALA A 1095 -17.76 22.19 68.35
N LEU A 1096 -18.33 20.99 68.45
CA LEU A 1096 -18.59 20.32 69.73
C LEU A 1096 -17.29 20.01 70.51
N MET A 1097 -16.21 19.61 69.82
CA MET A 1097 -14.91 19.39 70.44
C MET A 1097 -14.31 20.68 71.01
N LEU A 1098 -14.35 21.79 70.26
CA LEU A 1098 -13.86 23.09 70.72
C LEU A 1098 -14.68 23.65 71.89
N LEU A 1099 -15.95 23.25 72.01
CA LEU A 1099 -16.82 23.56 73.15
C LEU A 1099 -16.65 22.57 74.33
N GLY A 1100 -15.71 21.61 74.25
CA GLY A 1100 -15.45 20.62 75.30
C GLY A 1100 -16.48 19.50 75.42
N ARG A 1101 -17.40 19.36 74.45
CA ARG A 1101 -18.47 18.36 74.41
C ARG A 1101 -18.01 17.10 73.66
N THR A 1102 -16.93 16.50 74.15
CA THR A 1102 -16.15 15.47 73.43
C THR A 1102 -16.94 14.19 73.16
N GLU A 1103 -17.82 13.78 74.07
CA GLU A 1103 -18.60 12.54 73.91
C GLU A 1103 -19.70 12.67 72.85
N GLU A 1104 -20.32 13.85 72.76
CA GLU A 1104 -21.29 14.15 71.71
C GLU A 1104 -20.61 14.27 70.35
N ALA A 1105 -19.41 14.87 70.30
CA ALA A 1105 -18.61 14.91 69.09
C ALA A 1105 -18.23 13.50 68.60
N ARG A 1106 -17.92 12.58 69.52
CA ARG A 1106 -17.60 11.18 69.22
C ARG A 1106 -18.80 10.45 68.61
N LEU A 1107 -19.99 10.62 69.19
CA LEU A 1107 -21.23 10.02 68.67
C LEU A 1107 -21.62 10.55 67.28
N VAL A 1108 -21.42 11.85 67.02
CA VAL A 1108 -21.64 12.46 65.70
C VAL A 1108 -20.63 11.94 64.66
N ALA A 1109 -19.38 11.66 65.06
CA ALA A 1109 -18.38 11.07 64.18
C ALA A 1109 -18.61 9.58 63.88
N GLU A 1110 -19.20 8.84 64.83
CA GLU A 1110 -19.47 7.39 64.71
C GLU A 1110 -20.77 7.06 63.95
N SER A 1111 -21.70 8.01 63.80
CA SER A 1111 -23.01 7.80 63.16
C SER A 1111 -23.08 8.10 61.65
N GLY A 1112 -22.01 8.62 61.05
CA GLY A 1112 -22.00 8.98 59.62
C GLY A 1112 -21.55 7.84 58.71
N ASP A 1113 -22.47 6.96 58.29
CA ASP A 1113 -22.20 6.00 57.21
C ASP A 1113 -22.21 6.71 55.84
N GLY A 1114 -21.05 7.18 55.38
CA GLY A 1114 -20.85 7.71 54.03
C GLY A 1114 -19.36 7.94 53.68
N PRO A 1115 -18.93 7.73 52.43
CA PRO A 1115 -17.53 7.88 52.03
C PRO A 1115 -17.14 9.37 52.04
N GLY A 1116 -16.37 9.81 53.03
CA GLY A 1116 -15.87 11.19 53.07
C GLY A 1116 -15.83 11.87 54.44
N ALA A 1117 -15.78 11.14 55.56
CA ALA A 1117 -15.27 11.73 56.79
C ALA A 1117 -13.79 12.05 56.58
N ASP A 1118 -13.49 13.28 56.19
CA ASP A 1118 -12.14 13.76 55.87
C ASP A 1118 -11.31 13.82 57.17
N ARG A 1119 -10.78 12.66 57.58
CA ARG A 1119 -9.93 12.47 58.76
C ARG A 1119 -8.74 13.43 58.75
N ALA A 1120 -8.22 13.77 57.58
CA ALA A 1120 -7.11 14.72 57.43
C ALA A 1120 -7.53 16.15 57.80
N LEU A 1121 -8.75 16.58 57.49
CA LEU A 1121 -9.28 17.90 57.85
C LEU A 1121 -9.57 18.01 59.36
N LEU A 1122 -10.15 16.97 59.97
CA LEU A 1122 -10.37 16.90 61.42
C LEU A 1122 -9.02 16.93 62.17
N GLN A 1123 -8.00 16.26 61.62
CA GLN A 1123 -6.64 16.20 62.16
C GLN A 1123 -5.88 17.52 61.98
N ALA A 1124 -6.06 18.24 60.87
CA ALA A 1124 -5.46 19.56 60.64
C ALA A 1124 -6.03 20.64 61.59
N VAL A 1125 -7.34 20.62 61.85
CA VAL A 1125 -7.98 21.52 62.83
C VAL A 1125 -7.51 21.19 64.26
N LEU A 1126 -7.31 19.90 64.58
CA LEU A 1126 -6.74 19.47 65.86
C LEU A 1126 -5.26 19.85 66.02
N GLU A 1127 -4.48 19.84 64.95
CA GLU A 1127 -3.06 20.26 64.94
C GLU A 1127 -2.89 21.78 65.04
N GLN A 1128 -3.79 22.57 64.44
CA GLN A 1128 -3.73 24.04 64.49
C GLN A 1128 -4.28 24.63 65.81
N THR A 1129 -5.03 23.83 66.57
CA THR A 1129 -5.51 24.20 67.92
C THR A 1129 -4.52 23.78 69.01
N ARG A 1130 -3.65 22.80 68.70
CA ARG A 1130 -2.43 22.49 69.46
C ARG A 1130 -1.37 23.57 69.26
#